data_AF-A0A1I8Q5S3-F1
#
_entry.id   AF-A0A1I8Q5S3-F1
#
_cell.length_a   1.000
_cell.length_b   1.000
_cell.length_c   1.000
_cell.angle_alpha   90.00
_cell.angle_beta   90.00
_cell.angle_gamma   90.00
#
_symmetry.space_group_name_H-M   'P 1'
#
loop_
_entity.id
_entity.type
_entity.pdbx_description
1 polymer ?
#
loop_
_entity_poly.entity_id
_entity_poly.type
_entity_poly.pdbx_seq_one_letter_code
_entity_poly.pdbx_strand_id
1 'polypeptide(L)'
;MWIVYSVILHIVLLGSIFVIYFRSPVITGLQPQPALTLQAPAKRLVLFVTDGLRAESFFHNQCQHIPHLKQLILKVDNGLVGVSHTRVPTESRPGHIALIAGLYEDPSAVTRGWKENPIEFDTVFNRSSKTYAWGAHDVLHIFSRLTKDDEKRLLFDSYSHELDFSGKEKTYELDQWVFQRVKKLLARKSQELQHEQKVIFFLHLLGLDTAGHVHKPGSELFVENLLYTQEGVTKMYELFENVFKDGQTAYVLTSDHGMTNAGSHGAGDKYETETPFFIWGAGVNAQPNKAKEQYQLNANTYHPLYRMEQAQMAPLMSALLGIATPMNNFGTLPSEFLNTSMEYKYQAAYNNALQLVEQYMGLLKQHQRGWLAAYMPKYASNITAKLEYIEKQATLKSFSKALEGSNELMQAALQGIDYYFGYYRWPLLMATTATFVGFLAHLLSLLLDTRMPKRPLRVSSGNRLLVLGLGLVVLSFCILQKLALVISFYLLVPVVVWYYFITSQKASLRLNLNVREVLLLLACAELLVYTFFERRAISMGFLLFSIYEKLHKEAFRNKAKFVLGLFTSIVLAIFPLLPPSVGYSNNALLYLGIFLTVLRSMLVKSAIGFRDKTVVFTALANACLCIYMHSQQYGIYLISQIISWAFLVYVMASVLIRPLEVSLKQRLEKMIFLLTSLYCLFCTSYEAVFILLLITELISLVELEKFAFNLGSKSSPAQLTLSFRYAFVMILYTFFSFFGTGNIASISSFDPNIIRCFLTTFSPFVIMILVIVKLIIPLLLIMSSIFALSPFAVSNEKNIFICLLMLCDVMGLNFLFLVKNQGSWLEIGSSISHFVIMQVTTVILALFVYLSKYLLKIPKRNEN
;
A
#
# COMPACT_ATOMS: atom_id res chain seq x y z
N MET A 1 10.67 30.81 -12.08
CA MET A 1 11.86 30.25 -11.41
C MET A 1 11.48 29.51 -10.12
N TRP A 2 10.93 30.16 -9.08
CA TRP A 2 10.60 29.47 -7.82
C TRP A 2 9.65 28.27 -7.97
N ILE A 3 8.62 28.34 -8.83
CA ILE A 3 7.70 27.21 -9.11
C ILE A 3 8.44 26.00 -9.67
N VAL A 4 9.39 26.20 -10.60
CA VAL A 4 10.17 25.12 -11.20
C VAL A 4 11.04 24.44 -10.14
N TYR A 5 11.67 25.22 -9.26
CA TYR A 5 12.43 24.69 -8.13
C TYR A 5 11.55 23.91 -7.15
N SER A 6 10.33 24.40 -6.87
CA SER A 6 9.34 23.65 -6.07
C SER A 6 9.04 22.29 -6.69
N VAL A 7 8.70 22.24 -7.99
CA VAL A 7 8.38 20.98 -8.68
C VAL A 7 9.56 20.01 -8.65
N ILE A 8 10.77 20.47 -8.98
CA ILE A 8 11.97 19.62 -8.94
C ILE A 8 12.21 19.07 -7.53
N LEU A 9 12.10 19.92 -6.51
CA LEU A 9 12.30 19.49 -5.12
C LEU A 9 11.27 18.43 -4.71
N HIS A 10 10.00 18.60 -5.07
CA HIS A 10 8.96 17.64 -4.71
C HIS A 10 9.14 16.29 -5.43
N ILE A 11 9.66 16.28 -6.66
CA ILE A 11 10.08 15.04 -7.34
C ILE A 11 11.21 14.36 -6.56
N VAL A 12 12.19 15.13 -6.07
CA VAL A 12 13.27 14.60 -5.22
C VAL A 12 12.71 14.02 -3.92
N LEU A 13 11.80 14.73 -3.24
CA LEU A 13 11.14 14.28 -2.00
C LEU A 13 10.27 13.02 -2.23
N LEU A 14 9.59 12.91 -3.38
CA LEU A 14 8.87 11.69 -3.76
C LEU A 14 9.80 10.48 -3.86
N GLY A 15 11.01 10.65 -4.38
CA GLY A 15 12.00 9.57 -4.42
C GLY A 15 12.57 9.18 -3.05
N SER A 16 12.52 10.07 -2.05
CA SER A 16 13.20 9.84 -0.76
C SER A 16 12.60 8.68 0.00
N ILE A 17 11.28 8.48 -0.07
CA ILE A 17 10.60 7.39 0.64
C ILE A 17 11.08 6.02 0.17
N PHE A 18 11.38 5.84 -1.12
CA PHE A 18 11.89 4.57 -1.64
C PHE A 18 13.27 4.24 -1.07
N VAL A 19 14.13 5.25 -0.91
CA VAL A 19 15.47 5.07 -0.33
C VAL A 19 15.44 4.90 1.18
N ILE A 20 14.44 5.45 1.87
CA ILE A 20 14.31 5.36 3.33
C ILE A 20 13.61 4.07 3.77
N TYR A 21 12.53 3.67 3.07
CA TYR A 21 11.58 2.65 3.53
C TYR A 21 11.54 1.38 2.66
N PHE A 22 11.77 1.47 1.35
CA PHE A 22 11.52 0.40 0.38
C PHE A 22 12.82 -0.19 -0.19
N ARG A 23 13.73 -0.61 0.70
CA ARG A 23 14.95 -1.33 0.32
C ARG A 23 14.71 -2.84 0.35
N SER A 24 15.33 -3.55 -0.58
CA SER A 24 15.26 -5.01 -0.61
C SER A 24 15.98 -5.63 0.59
N PRO A 25 15.38 -6.64 1.24
CA PRO A 25 16.02 -7.45 2.29
C PRO A 25 16.90 -8.56 1.71
N VAL A 26 16.95 -8.74 0.39
CA VAL A 26 17.75 -9.79 -0.26
C VAL A 26 19.19 -9.33 -0.40
N ILE A 27 20.13 -10.12 0.13
CA ILE A 27 21.56 -9.86 0.07
C ILE A 27 22.17 -10.68 -1.07
N THR A 28 22.75 -9.97 -2.04
CA THR A 28 23.38 -10.59 -3.20
C THR A 28 24.83 -11.00 -2.91
N GLY A 29 25.31 -12.07 -3.56
CA GLY A 29 26.72 -12.49 -3.48
C GLY A 29 27.05 -13.33 -2.25
N LEU A 30 26.04 -13.83 -1.55
CA LEU A 30 26.20 -14.84 -0.50
C LEU A 30 26.59 -16.19 -1.12
N GLN A 31 27.21 -17.04 -0.30
CA GLN A 31 27.46 -18.44 -0.63
C GLN A 31 26.58 -19.32 0.27
N PRO A 32 26.03 -20.43 -0.25
CA PRO A 32 25.33 -21.38 0.58
C PRO A 32 26.30 -22.12 1.49
N GLN A 33 25.88 -22.39 2.73
CA GLN A 33 26.57 -23.35 3.58
C GLN A 33 26.60 -24.74 2.92
N PRO A 34 27.60 -25.59 3.23
CA PRO A 34 27.62 -26.95 2.72
C PRO A 34 26.43 -27.76 3.25
N ALA A 35 26.01 -28.77 2.50
CA ALA A 35 25.05 -29.77 2.98
C ALA A 35 25.61 -30.52 4.20
N LEU A 36 24.73 -31.06 5.04
CA LEU A 36 25.15 -31.81 6.21
C LEU A 36 25.89 -33.09 5.80
N THR A 37 26.95 -33.42 6.53
CA THR A 37 27.78 -34.62 6.30
C THR A 37 27.18 -35.86 6.93
N LEU A 38 26.44 -35.71 8.02
CA LEU A 38 25.66 -36.78 8.64
C LEU A 38 24.54 -37.23 7.70
N GLN A 39 24.18 -38.51 7.81
CA GLN A 39 23.08 -39.08 7.04
C GLN A 39 21.78 -38.33 7.38
N ALA A 40 21.16 -37.76 6.34
CA ALA A 40 19.86 -37.10 6.46
C ALA A 40 18.78 -38.10 6.90
N PRO A 41 17.80 -37.68 7.72
CA PRO A 41 16.75 -38.58 8.15
C PRO A 41 15.74 -38.91 7.03
N ALA A 42 15.61 -38.05 6.01
CA ALA A 42 14.80 -38.32 4.83
C ALA A 42 15.62 -38.23 3.54
N LYS A 43 15.32 -39.10 2.58
CA LYS A 43 15.84 -39.01 1.20
C LYS A 43 14.96 -38.14 0.31
N ARG A 44 13.67 -38.09 0.58
CA ARG A 44 12.71 -37.30 -0.23
C ARG A 44 11.70 -36.61 0.68
N LEU A 45 11.25 -35.44 0.24
CA LEU A 45 10.25 -34.64 0.92
C LEU A 45 9.08 -34.40 -0.03
N VAL A 46 7.86 -34.66 0.44
CA VAL A 46 6.63 -34.32 -0.29
C VAL A 46 5.96 -33.14 0.42
N LEU A 47 5.91 -32.01 -0.28
CA LEU A 47 5.32 -30.76 0.19
C LEU A 47 3.96 -30.57 -0.47
N PHE A 48 2.90 -30.68 0.30
CA PHE A 48 1.54 -30.29 -0.07
C PHE A 48 1.27 -28.88 0.48
N VAL A 49 1.01 -27.92 -0.41
CA VAL A 49 0.51 -26.60 -0.01
C VAL A 49 -0.91 -26.47 -0.54
N THR A 50 -1.87 -26.48 0.38
CA THR A 50 -3.29 -26.25 0.10
C THR A 50 -3.59 -24.77 0.21
N ASP A 51 -3.52 -24.07 -0.92
CA ASP A 51 -3.64 -22.61 -0.99
C ASP A 51 -4.94 -22.13 -0.33
N GLY A 52 -4.86 -21.05 0.46
CA GLY A 52 -6.00 -20.44 1.15
C GLY A 52 -6.61 -21.28 2.29
N LEU A 53 -6.03 -22.43 2.67
CA LEU A 53 -6.55 -23.24 3.78
C LEU A 53 -6.22 -22.59 5.12
N ARG A 54 -7.22 -21.99 5.75
CA ARG A 54 -7.11 -21.44 7.11
C ARG A 54 -7.15 -22.52 8.20
N ALA A 55 -6.47 -22.27 9.32
CA ALA A 55 -6.41 -23.19 10.45
C ALA A 55 -7.80 -23.53 11.02
N GLU A 56 -8.71 -22.55 11.08
CA GLU A 56 -10.07 -22.75 11.57
C GLU A 56 -10.81 -23.87 10.82
N SER A 57 -10.70 -23.91 9.49
CA SER A 57 -11.41 -24.91 8.68
C SER A 57 -10.83 -26.32 8.84
N PHE A 58 -9.52 -26.42 9.10
CA PHE A 58 -8.85 -27.69 9.38
C PHE A 58 -9.26 -28.27 10.74
N PHE A 59 -9.28 -27.42 11.78
CA PHE A 59 -9.62 -27.85 13.15
C PHE A 59 -11.12 -27.82 13.46
N HIS A 60 -11.95 -27.36 12.53
CA HIS A 60 -13.39 -27.16 12.70
C HIS A 60 -14.08 -28.40 13.28
N ASN A 61 -14.84 -28.20 14.36
CA ASN A 61 -15.62 -29.23 15.06
C ASN A 61 -14.88 -30.57 15.16
N GLN A 62 -13.71 -30.57 15.80
CA GLN A 62 -12.92 -31.79 16.01
C GLN A 62 -12.44 -32.44 14.70
N CYS A 63 -12.00 -31.58 13.77
CA CYS A 63 -11.49 -31.97 12.45
C CYS A 63 -12.53 -32.71 11.60
N GLN A 64 -13.82 -32.36 11.72
CA GLN A 64 -14.91 -33.07 11.03
C GLN A 64 -14.82 -32.95 9.50
N HIS A 65 -14.27 -31.84 8.99
CA HIS A 65 -14.16 -31.58 7.55
C HIS A 65 -12.94 -32.24 6.90
N ILE A 66 -12.10 -32.93 7.68
CA ILE A 66 -10.88 -33.61 7.20
C ILE A 66 -10.79 -35.06 7.69
N PRO A 67 -11.84 -35.89 7.50
CA PRO A 67 -11.92 -37.22 8.12
C PRO A 67 -10.80 -38.18 7.69
N HIS A 68 -10.32 -38.13 6.46
CA HIS A 68 -9.23 -38.98 5.99
C HIS A 68 -7.87 -38.52 6.52
N LEU A 69 -7.61 -37.20 6.58
CA LEU A 69 -6.40 -36.69 7.24
C LEU A 69 -6.45 -36.95 8.74
N LYS A 70 -7.60 -36.84 9.38
CA LYS A 70 -7.81 -37.20 10.79
C LYS A 70 -7.47 -38.67 11.04
N GLN A 71 -7.91 -39.59 10.17
CA GLN A 71 -7.51 -41.00 10.24
C GLN A 71 -6.01 -41.18 10.03
N LEU A 72 -5.42 -40.43 9.10
CA LEU A 72 -3.97 -40.47 8.86
C LEU A 72 -3.18 -39.98 10.08
N ILE A 73 -3.59 -38.86 10.70
CA ILE A 73 -3.02 -38.31 11.94
C ILE A 73 -3.05 -39.35 13.06
N LEU A 74 -4.15 -40.10 13.20
CA LEU A 74 -4.28 -41.19 14.18
C LEU A 74 -3.42 -42.41 13.85
N LYS A 75 -3.16 -42.65 12.56
CA LYS A 75 -2.42 -43.82 12.07
C LYS A 75 -0.91 -43.63 12.12
N VAL A 76 -0.41 -42.40 11.92
CA VAL A 76 1.03 -42.14 11.91
C VAL A 76 1.56 -41.93 13.32
N ASP A 77 2.43 -42.84 13.77
CA ASP A 77 3.08 -42.74 15.08
C ASP A 77 4.01 -41.52 15.22
N ASN A 78 4.41 -40.92 14.08
CA ASN A 78 5.38 -39.81 13.97
C ASN A 78 4.79 -38.56 13.27
N GLY A 79 3.68 -38.03 13.75
CA GLY A 79 3.01 -36.84 13.20
C GLY A 79 3.05 -35.60 14.12
N LEU A 80 3.27 -34.43 13.54
CA LEU A 80 3.19 -33.10 14.18
C LEU A 80 2.06 -32.29 13.57
N VAL A 81 1.09 -31.87 14.38
CA VAL A 81 -0.04 -31.05 13.95
C VAL A 81 -0.01 -29.70 14.67
N GLY A 82 -0.22 -28.62 13.92
CA GLY A 82 -0.12 -27.29 14.51
C GLY A 82 -0.66 -26.18 13.62
N VAL A 83 -0.40 -24.95 14.07
CA VAL A 83 -0.72 -23.70 13.39
C VAL A 83 0.57 -22.98 13.03
N SER A 84 0.74 -22.68 11.74
CA SER A 84 1.76 -21.77 11.26
C SER A 84 1.21 -20.35 11.23
N HIS A 85 2.03 -19.38 11.61
CA HIS A 85 1.68 -17.95 11.52
C HIS A 85 2.38 -17.34 10.30
N THR A 86 1.59 -16.92 9.31
CA THR A 86 2.08 -16.16 8.16
C THR A 86 2.09 -14.66 8.45
N ARG A 87 2.94 -13.91 7.74
CA ARG A 87 3.03 -12.45 7.88
C ARG A 87 2.24 -11.76 6.77
N VAL A 88 1.74 -10.57 7.10
CA VAL A 88 1.08 -9.71 6.14
C VAL A 88 2.12 -9.12 5.17
N PRO A 89 1.87 -9.08 3.84
CA PRO A 89 0.63 -9.43 3.14
C PRO A 89 0.37 -10.95 3.01
N THR A 90 -0.84 -11.37 3.38
CA THR A 90 -1.35 -12.75 3.30
C THR A 90 -1.83 -13.07 1.88
N GLU A 91 -0.90 -12.98 0.94
CA GLU A 91 -1.10 -13.22 -0.50
C GLU A 91 -0.28 -14.43 -0.93
N SER A 92 -0.69 -15.12 -2.00
CA SER A 92 -0.10 -16.42 -2.34
C SER A 92 1.39 -16.35 -2.64
N ARG A 93 1.85 -15.33 -3.39
CA ARG A 93 3.29 -15.15 -3.68
C ARG A 93 4.13 -14.96 -2.40
N PRO A 94 3.86 -13.96 -1.53
CA PRO A 94 4.56 -13.81 -0.25
C PRO A 94 4.55 -15.07 0.62
N GLY A 95 3.40 -15.75 0.76
CA GLY A 95 3.28 -16.95 1.60
C GLY A 95 4.14 -18.12 1.10
N HIS A 96 4.13 -18.37 -0.21
CA HIS A 96 4.98 -19.39 -0.83
C HIS A 96 6.48 -19.08 -0.71
N ILE A 97 6.88 -17.81 -0.87
CA ILE A 97 8.28 -17.39 -0.69
C ILE A 97 8.71 -17.61 0.77
N ALA A 98 7.85 -17.30 1.75
CA ALA A 98 8.14 -17.55 3.15
C ALA A 98 8.32 -19.05 3.44
N LEU A 99 7.44 -19.90 2.92
CA LEU A 99 7.51 -21.36 3.12
C LEU A 99 8.78 -21.98 2.52
N ILE A 100 9.16 -21.58 1.30
CA ILE A 100 10.16 -22.30 0.48
C ILE A 100 11.54 -21.63 0.54
N ALA A 101 11.61 -20.31 0.73
CA ALA A 101 12.87 -19.57 0.86
C ALA A 101 13.17 -19.12 2.29
N GLY A 102 12.17 -19.12 3.19
CA GLY A 102 12.31 -18.52 4.51
C GLY A 102 12.38 -16.99 4.48
N LEU A 103 11.98 -16.38 3.36
CA LEU A 103 12.09 -14.94 3.09
C LEU A 103 10.70 -14.29 3.20
N TYR A 104 10.61 -13.13 3.83
CA TYR A 104 9.36 -12.34 3.86
C TYR A 104 9.29 -11.38 2.67
N GLU A 105 8.09 -10.86 2.40
CA GLU A 105 7.84 -9.97 1.26
C GLU A 105 8.85 -8.81 1.16
N ASP A 106 9.39 -8.62 -0.04
CA ASP A 106 10.31 -7.54 -0.35
C ASP A 106 9.52 -6.23 -0.57
N PRO A 107 9.63 -5.22 0.30
CA PRO A 107 8.90 -3.96 0.14
C PRO A 107 9.28 -3.23 -1.17
N SER A 108 10.48 -3.45 -1.71
CA SER A 108 10.90 -2.85 -2.98
C SER A 108 10.15 -3.40 -4.21
N ALA A 109 9.42 -4.51 -4.07
CA ALA A 109 8.52 -5.05 -5.09
C ALA A 109 7.37 -4.09 -5.46
N VAL A 110 7.10 -3.06 -4.63
CA VAL A 110 6.18 -1.97 -4.97
C VAL A 110 6.51 -1.31 -6.32
N THR A 111 7.80 -1.23 -6.66
CA THR A 111 8.28 -0.64 -7.93
C THR A 111 7.97 -1.50 -9.15
N ARG A 112 7.62 -2.78 -8.92
CA ARG A 112 7.15 -3.76 -9.92
C ARG A 112 5.64 -4.01 -9.81
N GLY A 113 4.92 -3.18 -9.06
CA GLY A 113 3.48 -3.33 -8.84
C GLY A 113 3.11 -4.63 -8.13
N TRP A 114 3.99 -5.15 -7.28
CA TRP A 114 3.81 -6.41 -6.52
C TRP A 114 3.70 -7.69 -7.36
N LYS A 115 3.94 -7.61 -8.67
CA LYS A 115 3.80 -8.74 -9.60
C LYS A 115 5.03 -9.65 -9.66
N GLU A 116 6.21 -9.11 -9.40
CA GLU A 116 7.47 -9.84 -9.51
C GLU A 116 8.45 -9.40 -8.42
N ASN A 117 9.35 -10.31 -8.04
CA ASN A 117 10.45 -10.01 -7.13
C ASN A 117 11.51 -9.16 -7.87
N PRO A 118 11.98 -8.06 -7.27
CA PRO A 118 12.96 -7.18 -7.91
C PRO A 118 14.37 -7.76 -7.88
N ILE A 119 14.66 -8.66 -6.93
CA ILE A 119 15.95 -9.33 -6.76
C ILE A 119 15.72 -10.83 -6.64
N GLU A 120 16.57 -11.60 -7.31
CA GLU A 120 16.60 -13.06 -7.26
C GLU A 120 17.10 -13.59 -5.91
N PHE A 121 16.53 -14.70 -5.44
CA PHE A 121 16.91 -15.41 -4.20
C PHE A 121 16.79 -16.92 -4.41
N ASP A 122 17.57 -17.71 -3.68
CA ASP A 122 17.47 -19.17 -3.73
C ASP A 122 16.42 -19.71 -2.75
N THR A 123 16.04 -20.97 -2.96
CA THR A 123 15.01 -21.66 -2.19
C THR A 123 15.44 -23.08 -1.84
N VAL A 124 14.66 -23.80 -1.02
CA VAL A 124 14.94 -25.22 -0.74
C VAL A 124 14.96 -26.07 -2.02
N PHE A 125 14.24 -25.67 -3.08
CA PHE A 125 14.28 -26.36 -4.37
C PHE A 125 15.67 -26.26 -5.01
N ASN A 126 16.30 -25.08 -4.95
CA ASN A 126 17.66 -24.85 -5.45
C ASN A 126 18.75 -25.54 -4.62
N ARG A 127 18.42 -25.96 -3.38
CA ARG A 127 19.34 -26.68 -2.48
C ARG A 127 19.14 -28.21 -2.54
N SER A 128 18.02 -28.65 -3.12
CA SER A 128 17.73 -30.05 -3.41
C SER A 128 18.55 -30.57 -4.59
N SER A 129 18.70 -31.89 -4.71
CA SER A 129 19.31 -32.49 -5.91
C SER A 129 18.38 -32.39 -7.12
N LYS A 130 17.08 -32.51 -6.88
CA LYS A 130 16.01 -32.51 -7.88
C LYS A 130 14.68 -32.11 -7.22
N THR A 131 13.90 -31.31 -7.92
CA THR A 131 12.54 -30.93 -7.51
C THR A 131 11.57 -31.19 -8.64
N TYR A 132 10.47 -31.88 -8.33
CA TYR A 132 9.31 -31.98 -9.21
C TYR A 132 8.20 -31.13 -8.61
N ALA A 133 7.63 -30.20 -9.39
CA ALA A 133 6.56 -29.33 -8.91
C ALA A 133 5.36 -29.31 -9.86
N TRP A 134 4.16 -29.28 -9.27
CA TRP A 134 2.89 -29.20 -9.99
C TRP A 134 1.97 -28.19 -9.34
N GLY A 135 1.22 -27.45 -10.17
CA GLY A 135 0.22 -26.50 -9.69
C GLY A 135 0.00 -25.34 -10.63
N ALA A 136 -0.30 -24.18 -10.04
CA ALA A 136 -0.65 -22.97 -10.77
C ALA A 136 0.60 -22.33 -11.38
N HIS A 137 0.48 -21.82 -12.61
CA HIS A 137 1.60 -21.25 -13.35
C HIS A 137 2.23 -20.04 -12.65
N ASP A 138 1.40 -19.15 -12.13
CA ASP A 138 1.78 -17.95 -11.38
C ASP A 138 2.60 -18.27 -10.13
N VAL A 139 2.24 -19.32 -9.37
CA VAL A 139 2.99 -19.75 -8.19
C VAL A 139 4.31 -20.44 -8.58
N LEU A 140 4.28 -21.42 -9.49
CA LEU A 140 5.50 -22.15 -9.85
C LEU A 140 6.54 -21.26 -10.52
N HIS A 141 6.10 -20.29 -11.32
CA HIS A 141 6.99 -19.39 -12.04
C HIS A 141 7.81 -18.47 -11.12
N ILE A 142 7.35 -18.21 -9.87
CA ILE A 142 8.13 -17.48 -8.84
C ILE A 142 9.51 -18.14 -8.64
N PHE A 143 9.58 -19.46 -8.72
CA PHE A 143 10.76 -20.26 -8.40
C PHE A 143 11.56 -20.72 -9.63
N SER A 144 11.18 -20.27 -10.82
CA SER A 144 11.71 -20.79 -12.09
C SER A 144 12.99 -20.08 -12.58
N ARG A 145 13.37 -18.94 -12.00
CA ARG A 145 14.34 -18.00 -12.60
C ARG A 145 15.61 -17.83 -11.77
N LEU A 146 16.59 -18.74 -11.89
CA LEU A 146 17.88 -18.57 -11.19
C LEU A 146 19.11 -18.95 -12.04
N THR A 147 19.18 -20.13 -12.67
CA THR A 147 20.30 -20.49 -13.57
C THR A 147 19.93 -21.58 -14.61
N LYS A 148 20.70 -21.68 -15.70
CA LYS A 148 20.58 -22.77 -16.70
C LYS A 148 20.84 -24.17 -16.12
N ASP A 149 21.63 -24.26 -15.04
CA ASP A 149 21.89 -25.54 -14.38
C ASP A 149 20.72 -25.96 -13.47
N ASP A 150 19.94 -24.98 -12.98
CA ASP A 150 18.72 -25.24 -12.21
C ASP A 150 17.59 -25.79 -13.10
N GLU A 151 17.50 -25.39 -14.37
CA GLU A 151 16.49 -25.89 -15.32
C GLU A 151 16.52 -27.43 -15.49
N LYS A 152 17.67 -28.08 -15.28
CA LYS A 152 17.79 -29.54 -15.35
C LYS A 152 17.32 -30.25 -14.08
N ARG A 153 17.30 -29.54 -12.95
CA ARG A 153 16.98 -30.09 -11.61
C ARG A 153 15.55 -29.71 -11.17
N LEU A 154 15.03 -28.61 -11.67
CA LEU A 154 13.70 -28.08 -11.37
C LEU A 154 12.73 -28.43 -12.52
N LEU A 155 11.83 -29.38 -12.26
CA LEU A 155 10.89 -29.90 -13.24
C LEU A 155 9.47 -29.45 -12.88
N PHE A 156 9.00 -28.39 -13.52
CA PHE A 156 7.69 -27.78 -13.24
C PHE A 156 6.69 -28.14 -14.34
N ASP A 157 5.50 -28.62 -13.95
CA ASP A 157 4.36 -28.86 -14.85
C ASP A 157 3.15 -28.10 -14.28
N SER A 158 2.74 -27.03 -14.97
CA SER A 158 1.66 -26.15 -14.53
C SER A 158 0.44 -26.23 -15.44
N TYR A 159 -0.76 -26.11 -14.88
CA TYR A 159 -1.96 -25.80 -15.67
C TYR A 159 -2.01 -24.30 -15.99
N SER A 160 -2.59 -23.95 -17.14
CA SER A 160 -2.85 -22.57 -17.57
C SER A 160 -4.15 -22.03 -16.95
N HIS A 161 -4.36 -20.71 -16.99
CA HIS A 161 -5.60 -20.02 -16.57
C HIS A 161 -6.85 -20.34 -17.44
N GLU A 162 -6.89 -21.51 -18.08
CA GLU A 162 -8.00 -21.96 -18.92
C GLU A 162 -9.16 -22.57 -18.12
N LEU A 163 -9.09 -22.57 -16.79
CA LEU A 163 -10.16 -23.05 -15.91
C LEU A 163 -11.02 -21.86 -15.45
N ASP A 164 -12.33 -21.98 -15.65
CA ASP A 164 -13.31 -20.89 -15.53
C ASP A 164 -13.59 -20.54 -14.05
N PHE A 165 -13.14 -19.38 -13.61
CA PHE A 165 -13.44 -18.84 -12.28
C PHE A 165 -14.90 -18.39 -12.11
N SER A 166 -15.77 -18.55 -13.12
CA SER A 166 -17.19 -18.21 -13.02
C SER A 166 -18.00 -19.18 -12.14
N GLY A 167 -17.36 -20.19 -11.53
CA GLY A 167 -18.02 -21.20 -10.69
C GLY A 167 -18.84 -22.23 -11.46
N LYS A 168 -18.61 -22.39 -12.77
CA LYS A 168 -19.27 -23.41 -13.61
C LYS A 168 -18.60 -24.78 -13.50
N GLU A 169 -17.31 -24.81 -13.24
CA GLU A 169 -16.51 -26.01 -13.01
C GLU A 169 -16.23 -26.17 -11.53
N LYS A 170 -16.06 -27.41 -11.08
CA LYS A 170 -15.79 -27.69 -9.68
C LYS A 170 -14.35 -27.32 -9.36
N THR A 171 -14.15 -26.45 -8.38
CA THR A 171 -12.83 -25.91 -8.02
C THR A 171 -11.79 -26.97 -7.66
N TYR A 172 -12.22 -28.14 -7.18
CA TYR A 172 -11.31 -29.24 -6.81
C TYR A 172 -10.64 -29.91 -8.02
N GLU A 173 -11.11 -29.64 -9.25
CA GLU A 173 -10.51 -30.19 -10.46
C GLU A 173 -9.06 -29.68 -10.67
N LEU A 174 -8.74 -28.51 -10.11
CA LEU A 174 -7.38 -27.98 -10.01
C LEU A 174 -6.46 -28.95 -9.25
N ASP A 175 -6.91 -29.41 -8.08
CA ASP A 175 -6.17 -30.35 -7.24
C ASP A 175 -6.14 -31.75 -7.89
N GLN A 176 -7.24 -32.15 -8.53
CA GLN A 176 -7.32 -33.40 -9.28
C GLN A 176 -6.25 -33.47 -10.38
N TRP A 177 -6.05 -32.37 -11.12
CA TRP A 177 -5.03 -32.29 -12.16
C TRP A 177 -3.64 -32.59 -11.58
N VAL A 178 -3.30 -31.96 -10.45
CA VAL A 178 -2.02 -32.16 -9.75
C VAL A 178 -1.84 -33.61 -9.35
N PHE A 179 -2.84 -34.21 -8.69
CA PHE A 179 -2.79 -35.61 -8.28
C PHE A 179 -2.64 -36.57 -9.47
N GLN A 180 -3.28 -36.30 -10.60
CA GLN A 180 -3.13 -37.12 -11.80
C GLN A 180 -1.71 -37.05 -12.40
N ARG A 181 -1.07 -35.88 -12.38
CA ARG A 181 0.30 -35.71 -12.88
C ARG A 181 1.32 -36.43 -12.01
N VAL A 182 1.16 -36.32 -10.69
CA VAL A 182 1.99 -37.05 -9.72
C VAL A 182 1.85 -38.56 -9.91
N LYS A 183 0.61 -39.08 -10.05
CA LYS A 183 0.35 -40.49 -10.38
C LYS A 183 1.07 -40.94 -11.65
N LYS A 184 1.00 -40.14 -12.72
CA LYS A 184 1.65 -40.44 -14.00
C LYS A 184 3.18 -40.47 -13.87
N LEU A 185 3.77 -39.54 -13.12
CA LEU A 185 5.22 -39.53 -12.87
C LEU A 185 5.64 -40.78 -12.11
N LEU A 186 5.01 -41.04 -10.96
CA LEU A 186 5.36 -42.17 -10.10
C LEU A 186 5.19 -43.51 -10.81
N ALA A 187 4.16 -43.68 -11.65
CA ALA A 187 3.98 -44.88 -12.45
C ALA A 187 5.07 -45.07 -13.52
N ARG A 188 5.56 -43.99 -14.14
CA ARG A 188 6.53 -44.04 -15.24
C ARG A 188 7.98 -44.13 -14.77
N LYS A 189 8.31 -43.48 -13.65
CA LYS A 189 9.68 -43.31 -13.16
C LYS A 189 9.96 -43.96 -11.80
N SER A 190 9.08 -44.85 -11.32
CA SER A 190 9.21 -45.49 -10.00
C SER A 190 10.63 -46.02 -9.71
N GLN A 191 11.22 -46.78 -10.64
CA GLN A 191 12.56 -47.35 -10.49
C GLN A 191 13.67 -46.28 -10.44
N GLU A 192 13.64 -45.28 -11.32
CA GLU A 192 14.61 -44.17 -11.33
C GLU A 192 14.57 -43.41 -10.00
N LEU A 193 13.36 -43.06 -9.54
CA LEU A 193 13.15 -42.23 -8.36
C LEU A 193 13.59 -42.91 -7.05
N GLN A 194 13.59 -44.24 -6.98
CA GLN A 194 13.99 -44.97 -5.75
C GLN A 194 15.46 -44.78 -5.39
N HIS A 195 16.32 -44.48 -6.37
CA HIS A 195 17.75 -44.26 -6.16
C HIS A 195 18.11 -42.80 -5.92
N GLU A 196 17.21 -41.87 -6.24
CA GLU A 196 17.45 -40.45 -6.01
C GLU A 196 17.38 -40.11 -4.52
N GLN A 197 18.23 -39.18 -4.09
CA GLN A 197 18.26 -38.66 -2.72
C GLN A 197 18.24 -37.14 -2.75
N LYS A 198 17.75 -36.52 -1.66
CA LYS A 198 17.56 -35.07 -1.54
C LYS A 198 16.56 -34.53 -2.57
N VAL A 199 15.49 -35.28 -2.82
CA VAL A 199 14.44 -34.95 -3.81
C VAL A 199 13.25 -34.28 -3.14
N ILE A 200 12.69 -33.26 -3.79
CA ILE A 200 11.44 -32.61 -3.37
C ILE A 200 10.34 -32.87 -4.38
N PHE A 201 9.15 -33.23 -3.89
CA PHE A 201 7.91 -33.26 -4.66
C PHE A 201 7.00 -32.17 -4.12
N PHE A 202 6.81 -31.09 -4.87
CA PHE A 202 5.96 -29.97 -4.50
C PHE A 202 4.61 -30.05 -5.21
N LEU A 203 3.54 -30.18 -4.45
CA LEU A 203 2.17 -30.21 -4.92
C LEU A 203 1.47 -28.96 -4.40
N HIS A 204 1.27 -28.00 -5.30
CA HIS A 204 0.51 -26.79 -5.03
C HIS A 204 -0.97 -27.03 -5.41
N LEU A 205 -1.85 -26.93 -4.42
CA LEU A 205 -3.26 -27.30 -4.50
C LEU A 205 -4.12 -26.02 -4.35
N LEU A 206 -4.51 -25.43 -5.47
CA LEU A 206 -5.20 -24.13 -5.55
C LEU A 206 -6.73 -24.22 -5.29
N GLY A 207 -7.30 -25.43 -5.30
CA GLY A 207 -8.76 -25.60 -5.30
C GLY A 207 -9.46 -24.92 -4.12
N LEU A 208 -8.82 -24.90 -2.94
CA LEU A 208 -9.39 -24.34 -1.71
C LEU A 208 -9.42 -22.80 -1.69
N ASP A 209 -8.37 -22.14 -2.15
CA ASP A 209 -8.36 -20.68 -2.29
C ASP A 209 -9.46 -20.23 -3.25
N THR A 210 -9.55 -20.89 -4.42
CA THR A 210 -10.59 -20.61 -5.41
C THR A 210 -11.99 -20.82 -4.81
N ALA A 211 -12.22 -21.92 -4.10
CA ALA A 211 -13.47 -22.18 -3.41
C ALA A 211 -13.77 -21.13 -2.32
N GLY A 212 -12.75 -20.65 -1.61
CA GLY A 212 -12.86 -19.60 -0.60
C GLY A 212 -13.32 -18.25 -1.19
N HIS A 213 -12.77 -17.85 -2.34
CA HIS A 213 -13.19 -16.64 -3.05
C HIS A 213 -14.62 -16.75 -3.59
N VAL A 214 -14.94 -17.86 -4.26
CA VAL A 214 -16.21 -18.05 -4.98
C VAL A 214 -17.36 -18.39 -4.04
N HIS A 215 -17.17 -19.38 -3.16
CA HIS A 215 -18.23 -19.98 -2.33
C HIS A 215 -18.18 -19.58 -0.86
N LYS A 216 -17.07 -18.98 -0.41
CA LYS A 216 -16.80 -18.55 0.96
C LYS A 216 -16.49 -19.71 1.91
N PRO A 217 -15.55 -19.54 2.87
CA PRO A 217 -15.23 -20.58 3.84
C PRO A 217 -16.46 -21.02 4.65
N GLY A 218 -16.57 -22.33 4.87
CA GLY A 218 -17.67 -22.94 5.64
C GLY A 218 -18.96 -23.21 4.84
N SER A 219 -19.03 -22.79 3.57
CA SER A 219 -20.12 -23.21 2.68
C SER A 219 -20.04 -24.70 2.33
N GLU A 220 -21.16 -25.31 1.95
CA GLU A 220 -21.20 -26.73 1.56
C GLU A 220 -20.23 -27.04 0.41
N LEU A 221 -20.12 -26.15 -0.59
CA LEU A 221 -19.21 -26.31 -1.72
C LEU A 221 -17.74 -26.15 -1.33
N PHE A 222 -17.42 -25.25 -0.41
CA PHE A 222 -16.07 -25.15 0.16
C PHE A 222 -15.71 -26.44 0.93
N VAL A 223 -16.65 -26.97 1.72
CA VAL A 223 -16.45 -28.22 2.46
C VAL A 223 -16.33 -29.41 1.51
N GLU A 224 -17.11 -29.48 0.42
CA GLU A 224 -16.96 -30.50 -0.65
C GLU A 224 -15.54 -30.46 -1.23
N ASN A 225 -15.03 -29.27 -1.54
CA ASN A 225 -13.66 -29.10 -2.03
C ASN A 225 -12.64 -29.58 -1.00
N LEU A 226 -12.78 -29.17 0.27
CA LEU A 226 -11.88 -29.59 1.35
C LEU A 226 -11.86 -31.12 1.51
N LEU A 227 -13.03 -31.76 1.47
CA LEU A 227 -13.17 -33.22 1.54
C LEU A 227 -12.45 -33.91 0.38
N TYR A 228 -12.54 -33.36 -0.84
CA TYR A 228 -11.83 -33.87 -2.01
C TYR A 228 -10.31 -33.73 -1.84
N THR A 229 -9.84 -32.52 -1.52
CA THR A 229 -8.41 -32.20 -1.38
C THR A 229 -7.77 -33.09 -0.32
N GLN A 230 -8.38 -33.20 0.87
CA GLN A 230 -7.86 -33.99 1.99
C GLN A 230 -7.85 -35.50 1.69
N GLU A 231 -8.82 -36.02 0.96
CA GLU A 231 -8.80 -37.43 0.50
C GLU A 231 -7.69 -37.65 -0.52
N GLY A 232 -7.50 -36.71 -1.45
CA GLY A 232 -6.42 -36.72 -2.44
C GLY A 232 -5.04 -36.75 -1.82
N VAL A 233 -4.79 -35.93 -0.79
CA VAL A 233 -3.52 -35.93 -0.02
C VAL A 233 -3.26 -37.30 0.61
N THR A 234 -4.26 -37.90 1.25
CA THR A 234 -4.11 -39.25 1.85
C THR A 234 -3.81 -40.32 0.79
N LYS A 235 -4.50 -40.29 -0.37
CA LYS A 235 -4.21 -41.21 -1.49
C LYS A 235 -2.82 -41.01 -2.06
N MET A 236 -2.31 -39.76 -2.09
CA MET A 236 -0.95 -39.48 -2.53
C MET A 236 0.06 -40.06 -1.54
N TYR A 237 -0.15 -39.85 -0.24
CA TYR A 237 0.68 -40.48 0.79
C TYR A 237 0.78 -41.99 0.60
N GLU A 238 -0.35 -42.69 0.46
CA GLU A 238 -0.36 -44.14 0.23
C GLU A 238 0.38 -44.55 -1.05
N LEU A 239 0.24 -43.76 -2.13
CA LEU A 239 0.95 -44.00 -3.38
C LEU A 239 2.47 -43.83 -3.23
N PHE A 240 2.91 -42.78 -2.54
CA PHE A 240 4.33 -42.56 -2.26
C PHE A 240 4.90 -43.70 -1.41
N GLU A 241 4.22 -44.14 -0.35
CA GLU A 241 4.68 -45.27 0.48
C GLU A 241 4.69 -46.61 -0.29
N ASN A 242 3.78 -46.80 -1.25
CA ASN A 242 3.78 -47.97 -2.12
C ASN A 242 4.97 -47.99 -3.09
N VAL A 243 5.38 -46.83 -3.60
CA VAL A 243 6.54 -46.67 -4.51
C VAL A 243 7.86 -46.67 -3.75
N PHE A 244 7.91 -46.05 -2.58
CA PHE A 244 9.10 -45.87 -1.74
C PHE A 244 8.96 -46.62 -0.42
N LYS A 245 9.27 -47.92 -0.44
CA LYS A 245 9.14 -48.82 0.73
C LYS A 245 10.32 -48.75 1.71
N ASP A 246 11.13 -47.69 1.64
CA ASP A 246 12.35 -47.55 2.45
C ASP A 246 12.14 -46.72 3.72
N GLY A 247 10.93 -46.20 3.96
CA GLY A 247 10.59 -45.41 5.15
C GLY A 247 11.34 -44.09 5.25
N GLN A 248 11.96 -43.60 4.17
CA GLN A 248 12.81 -42.39 4.17
C GLN A 248 12.10 -41.18 3.54
N THR A 249 10.77 -41.11 3.63
CA THR A 249 9.94 -39.98 3.15
C THR A 249 9.46 -39.11 4.30
N ALA A 250 9.77 -37.81 4.20
CA ALA A 250 9.11 -36.80 5.01
C ALA A 250 7.97 -36.17 4.22
N TYR A 251 6.87 -35.86 4.91
CA TYR A 251 5.70 -35.24 4.34
C TYR A 251 5.37 -33.95 5.10
N VAL A 252 5.01 -32.91 4.36
CA VAL A 252 4.59 -31.62 4.91
C VAL A 252 3.30 -31.23 4.21
N LEU A 253 2.22 -31.06 4.97
CA LEU A 253 0.99 -30.41 4.54
C LEU A 253 0.89 -29.06 5.25
N THR A 254 0.67 -27.99 4.50
CA THR A 254 0.46 -26.65 5.07
C THR A 254 -0.30 -25.74 4.11
N SER A 255 -0.45 -24.46 4.46
CA SER A 255 -1.00 -23.41 3.62
C SER A 255 -0.09 -22.19 3.62
N ASP A 256 -0.12 -21.43 2.52
CA ASP A 256 0.57 -20.17 2.32
C ASP A 256 -0.14 -19.00 3.03
N HIS A 257 -1.48 -18.97 3.02
CA HIS A 257 -2.32 -18.10 3.83
C HIS A 257 -3.66 -18.75 4.16
N GLY A 258 -4.46 -18.07 4.97
CA GLY A 258 -5.86 -18.40 5.21
C GLY A 258 -6.80 -17.46 4.47
N MET A 259 -8.04 -17.35 4.95
CA MET A 259 -9.11 -16.62 4.28
C MET A 259 -10.16 -16.13 5.28
N THR A 260 -10.58 -14.87 5.17
CA THR A 260 -11.70 -14.34 5.97
C THR A 260 -13.03 -15.03 5.63
N ASN A 261 -14.03 -14.92 6.50
CA ASN A 261 -15.39 -15.42 6.21
C ASN A 261 -16.03 -14.76 4.98
N ALA A 262 -15.54 -13.58 4.57
CA ALA A 262 -15.99 -12.89 3.36
C ALA A 262 -15.35 -13.44 2.07
N GLY A 263 -14.43 -14.42 2.17
CA GLY A 263 -13.67 -14.91 1.03
C GLY A 263 -12.73 -13.85 0.48
N SER A 264 -12.02 -13.17 1.38
CA SER A 264 -10.94 -12.22 1.08
C SER A 264 -9.71 -12.58 1.90
N HIS A 265 -8.53 -12.32 1.35
CA HIS A 265 -7.24 -12.37 2.03
C HIS A 265 -6.38 -11.15 1.65
N GLY A 266 -5.12 -11.08 2.10
CA GLY A 266 -4.17 -9.99 1.85
C GLY A 266 -3.92 -9.04 3.04
N ALA A 267 -4.73 -9.15 4.09
CA ALA A 267 -4.68 -8.36 5.31
C ALA A 267 -4.26 -9.19 6.55
N GLY A 268 -4.45 -8.62 7.73
CA GLY A 268 -3.95 -9.14 9.01
C GLY A 268 -4.99 -9.81 9.90
N ASP A 269 -6.15 -10.23 9.37
CA ASP A 269 -7.11 -10.98 10.17
C ASP A 269 -6.51 -12.33 10.63
N LYS A 270 -6.95 -12.80 11.80
CA LYS A 270 -6.49 -14.07 12.35
C LYS A 270 -6.79 -15.23 11.39
N TYR A 271 -7.94 -15.20 10.70
CA TYR A 271 -8.30 -16.23 9.72
C TYR A 271 -7.43 -16.19 8.45
N GLU A 272 -6.78 -15.07 8.16
CA GLU A 272 -5.83 -14.94 7.05
C GLU A 272 -4.42 -15.38 7.46
N THR A 273 -4.05 -15.08 8.71
CA THR A 273 -2.68 -15.25 9.21
C THR A 273 -2.38 -16.60 9.87
N GLU A 274 -3.41 -17.34 10.30
CA GLU A 274 -3.26 -18.68 10.88
C GLU A 274 -3.58 -19.78 9.86
N THR A 275 -2.54 -20.54 9.50
CA THR A 275 -2.61 -21.67 8.57
C THR A 275 -2.35 -22.99 9.31
N PRO A 276 -2.98 -24.12 8.94
CA PRO A 276 -2.66 -25.39 9.57
C PRO A 276 -1.32 -25.91 9.03
N PHE A 277 -0.66 -26.76 9.82
CA PHE A 277 0.34 -27.66 9.29
C PHE A 277 0.17 -29.07 9.86
N PHE A 278 0.54 -30.05 9.05
CA PHE A 278 0.73 -31.44 9.46
C PHE A 278 2.02 -31.95 8.84
N ILE A 279 2.98 -32.35 9.67
CA ILE A 279 4.31 -32.82 9.25
C ILE A 279 4.50 -34.23 9.80
N TRP A 280 4.88 -35.19 8.95
CA TRP A 280 5.02 -36.58 9.38
C TRP A 280 6.04 -37.37 8.56
N GLY A 281 6.35 -38.58 9.02
CA GLY A 281 7.24 -39.52 8.34
C GLY A 281 8.69 -39.43 8.83
N ALA A 282 9.63 -39.65 7.91
CA ALA A 282 11.04 -39.82 8.22
C ALA A 282 11.65 -38.57 8.88
N GLY A 283 12.27 -38.74 10.05
CA GLY A 283 12.94 -37.66 10.76
C GLY A 283 12.05 -36.72 11.57
N VAL A 284 10.74 -36.97 11.62
CA VAL A 284 9.80 -36.12 12.36
C VAL A 284 9.60 -36.65 13.78
N ASN A 285 9.68 -35.75 14.77
CA ASN A 285 9.42 -36.07 16.17
C ASN A 285 7.95 -35.88 16.50
N ALA A 286 7.21 -36.95 16.82
CA ALA A 286 5.79 -36.87 17.19
C ALA A 286 5.51 -36.28 18.57
N GLN A 287 6.49 -36.27 19.48
CA GLN A 287 6.29 -35.83 20.86
C GLN A 287 7.36 -34.84 21.33
N PRO A 288 7.51 -33.67 20.69
CA PRO A 288 8.33 -32.62 21.27
C PRO A 288 7.72 -32.12 22.57
N ASN A 289 8.52 -32.09 23.63
CA ASN A 289 8.16 -31.73 25.02
C ASN A 289 7.72 -30.25 25.22
N LYS A 290 7.10 -29.59 24.23
CA LYS A 290 6.89 -28.13 24.22
C LYS A 290 5.53 -27.63 23.73
N ALA A 291 4.55 -28.49 23.46
CA ALA A 291 3.22 -27.98 23.11
C ALA A 291 2.57 -27.29 24.33
N LYS A 292 2.25 -26.00 24.18
CA LYS A 292 1.50 -25.23 25.19
C LYS A 292 0.00 -25.34 25.02
N GLU A 293 -0.44 -25.73 23.83
CA GLU A 293 -1.82 -25.79 23.41
C GLU A 293 -2.19 -27.22 23.01
N GLN A 294 -3.47 -27.51 23.03
CA GLN A 294 -4.03 -28.79 22.60
C GLN A 294 -5.25 -28.54 21.73
N TYR A 295 -5.54 -29.49 20.84
CA TYR A 295 -6.76 -29.49 20.04
C TYR A 295 -7.51 -30.81 20.23
N GLN A 296 -8.83 -30.77 20.08
CA GLN A 296 -9.64 -31.97 20.16
C GLN A 296 -9.69 -32.65 18.81
N LEU A 297 -9.30 -33.92 18.77
CA LEU A 297 -9.49 -34.74 17.58
C LEU A 297 -10.79 -35.55 17.68
N ASN A 298 -11.20 -35.95 18.88
CA ASN A 298 -12.48 -36.59 19.20
C ASN A 298 -13.03 -36.02 20.52
N ALA A 299 -14.31 -36.25 20.83
CA ALA A 299 -15.00 -35.71 22.01
C ALA A 299 -14.23 -35.84 23.35
N ASN A 300 -13.40 -36.87 23.50
CA ASN A 300 -12.62 -37.14 24.72
C ASN A 300 -11.11 -37.28 24.48
N THR A 301 -10.59 -36.85 23.32
CA THR A 301 -9.17 -37.04 22.97
C THR A 301 -8.54 -35.71 22.55
N TYR A 302 -7.57 -35.27 23.36
CA TYR A 302 -6.80 -34.05 23.14
C TYR A 302 -5.41 -34.41 22.64
N HIS A 303 -4.98 -33.73 21.58
CA HIS A 303 -3.65 -33.88 21.01
C HIS A 303 -2.87 -32.57 21.12
N PRO A 304 -1.54 -32.63 21.25
CA PRO A 304 -0.68 -31.44 21.24
C PRO A 304 -0.88 -30.58 19.99
N LEU A 305 -1.02 -29.27 20.17
CA LEU A 305 -1.06 -28.28 19.08
C LEU A 305 0.23 -27.46 19.10
N TYR A 306 1.00 -27.56 18.01
CA TYR A 306 2.28 -26.86 17.88
C TYR A 306 2.11 -25.51 17.18
N ARG A 307 3.04 -24.57 17.42
CA ARG A 307 3.10 -23.28 16.72
C ARG A 307 4.46 -23.08 16.09
N MET A 308 4.48 -22.46 14.90
CA MET A 308 5.71 -22.04 14.22
C MET A 308 5.46 -20.79 13.36
N GLU A 309 6.47 -19.97 13.16
CA GLU A 309 6.46 -18.92 12.13
C GLU A 309 6.61 -19.57 10.75
N GLN A 310 5.92 -19.06 9.73
CA GLN A 310 5.92 -19.65 8.39
C GLN A 310 7.32 -19.79 7.78
N ALA A 311 8.20 -18.80 8.00
CA ALA A 311 9.57 -18.85 7.50
C ALA A 311 10.43 -19.98 8.11
N GLN A 312 10.01 -20.57 9.25
CA GLN A 312 10.70 -21.71 9.85
C GLN A 312 10.50 -23.01 9.06
N MET A 313 9.58 -23.04 8.09
CA MET A 313 9.37 -24.21 7.24
C MET A 313 10.58 -24.50 6.34
N ALA A 314 11.20 -23.47 5.76
CA ALA A 314 12.38 -23.62 4.90
C ALA A 314 13.58 -24.30 5.59
N PRO A 315 14.05 -23.86 6.78
CA PRO A 315 15.14 -24.53 7.48
C PRO A 315 14.72 -25.91 7.99
N LEU A 316 13.44 -26.13 8.34
CA LEU A 316 12.95 -27.46 8.75
C LEU A 316 13.01 -28.47 7.59
N MET A 317 12.52 -28.10 6.40
CA MET A 317 12.64 -28.93 5.20
C MET A 317 14.10 -29.20 4.82
N SER A 318 14.95 -28.19 4.96
CA SER A 318 16.39 -28.33 4.72
C SER A 318 17.04 -29.33 5.66
N ALA A 319 16.69 -29.27 6.95
CA ALA A 319 17.19 -30.19 7.97
C ALA A 319 16.67 -31.63 7.79
N LEU A 320 15.42 -31.82 7.34
CA LEU A 320 14.87 -33.16 7.06
C LEU A 320 15.61 -33.85 5.89
N LEU A 321 16.02 -33.09 4.87
CA LEU A 321 16.78 -33.60 3.72
C LEU A 321 18.30 -33.55 3.87
N GLY A 322 18.81 -32.94 4.95
CA GLY A 322 20.23 -32.71 5.15
C GLY A 322 20.87 -31.88 4.03
N ILE A 323 20.12 -30.91 3.50
CA ILE A 323 20.58 -29.92 2.52
C ILE A 323 20.87 -28.58 3.21
N ALA A 324 21.55 -27.69 2.49
CA ALA A 324 21.82 -26.35 2.97
C ALA A 324 20.51 -25.55 3.10
N THR A 325 20.42 -24.71 4.13
CA THR A 325 19.33 -23.74 4.26
C THR A 325 19.45 -22.66 3.16
N PRO A 326 18.33 -22.14 2.61
CA PRO A 326 18.37 -21.06 1.62
C PRO A 326 19.17 -19.84 2.11
N MET A 327 19.88 -19.18 1.20
CA MET A 327 20.88 -18.17 1.56
C MET A 327 20.30 -16.94 2.27
N ASN A 328 19.09 -16.54 1.86
CA ASN A 328 18.39 -15.36 2.38
C ASN A 328 17.26 -15.72 3.37
N ASN A 329 17.32 -16.93 3.95
CA ASN A 329 16.37 -17.37 4.95
C ASN A 329 16.44 -16.51 6.22
N PHE A 330 15.28 -16.12 6.76
CA PHE A 330 15.08 -15.49 8.06
C PHE A 330 14.51 -16.45 9.13
N GLY A 331 14.13 -17.67 8.75
CA GLY A 331 13.60 -18.68 9.66
C GLY A 331 14.67 -19.29 10.57
N THR A 332 14.32 -19.55 11.83
CA THR A 332 15.14 -20.33 12.76
C THR A 332 14.66 -21.77 12.83
N LEU A 333 15.55 -22.76 12.75
CA LEU A 333 15.20 -24.18 12.79
C LEU A 333 14.47 -24.57 14.10
N PRO A 334 13.21 -25.07 14.05
CA PRO A 334 12.55 -25.67 15.21
C PRO A 334 13.12 -27.09 15.45
N SER A 335 14.33 -27.16 16.00
CA SER A 335 15.11 -28.40 16.18
C SER A 335 14.40 -29.51 16.97
N GLU A 336 13.42 -29.14 17.81
CA GLU A 336 12.55 -30.06 18.55
C GLU A 336 11.66 -30.91 17.64
N PHE A 337 11.34 -30.45 16.43
CA PHE A 337 10.50 -31.17 15.47
C PHE A 337 11.25 -32.31 14.77
N LEU A 338 12.57 -32.41 14.96
CA LEU A 338 13.40 -33.47 14.39
C LEU A 338 13.50 -34.66 15.35
N ASN A 339 13.29 -35.88 14.85
CA ASN A 339 13.56 -37.14 15.54
C ASN A 339 14.91 -37.69 15.09
N THR A 340 15.98 -37.04 15.54
CA THR A 340 17.37 -37.36 15.19
C THR A 340 18.27 -37.27 16.42
N SER A 341 19.52 -37.72 16.29
CA SER A 341 20.51 -37.58 17.34
C SER A 341 20.73 -36.11 17.72
N MET A 342 21.13 -35.86 18.96
CA MET A 342 21.47 -34.51 19.41
C MET A 342 22.60 -33.89 18.57
N GLU A 343 23.52 -34.71 18.08
CA GLU A 343 24.58 -34.28 17.15
C GLU A 343 24.00 -33.74 15.85
N TYR A 344 23.04 -34.45 15.23
CA TYR A 344 22.39 -34.00 14.01
C TYR A 344 21.60 -32.71 14.23
N LYS A 345 20.82 -32.62 15.32
CA LYS A 345 20.07 -31.41 15.67
C LYS A 345 20.98 -30.19 15.80
N TYR A 346 22.10 -30.37 16.51
CA TYR A 346 23.13 -29.34 16.62
C TYR A 346 23.68 -28.94 15.25
N GLN A 347 24.14 -29.89 14.43
CA GLN A 347 24.75 -29.57 13.14
C GLN A 347 23.77 -28.85 12.19
N ALA A 348 22.50 -29.29 12.17
CA ALA A 348 21.45 -28.64 11.37
C ALA A 348 21.17 -27.21 11.86
N ALA A 349 21.02 -27.01 13.17
CA ALA A 349 20.79 -25.68 13.75
C ALA A 349 22.00 -24.76 13.57
N TYR A 350 23.21 -25.29 13.71
CA TYR A 350 24.45 -24.56 13.50
C TYR A 350 24.63 -24.17 12.03
N ASN A 351 24.29 -25.04 11.07
CA ASN A 351 24.30 -24.72 9.64
C ASN A 351 23.33 -23.56 9.32
N ASN A 352 22.11 -23.60 9.87
CA ASN A 352 21.16 -22.49 9.74
C ASN A 352 21.70 -21.20 10.39
N ALA A 353 22.34 -21.30 11.56
CA ALA A 353 22.97 -20.17 12.23
C ALA A 353 24.11 -19.56 11.40
N LEU A 354 24.97 -20.38 10.80
CA LEU A 354 26.02 -19.92 9.90
C LEU A 354 25.44 -19.21 8.68
N GLN A 355 24.35 -19.71 8.09
CA GLN A 355 23.71 -19.05 6.95
C GLN A 355 23.16 -17.66 7.31
N LEU A 356 22.59 -17.49 8.52
CA LEU A 356 22.18 -16.19 9.05
C LEU A 356 23.38 -15.29 9.37
N VAL A 357 24.47 -15.87 9.88
CA VAL A 357 25.72 -15.13 10.11
C VAL A 357 26.34 -14.64 8.81
N GLU A 358 26.28 -15.41 7.71
CA GLU A 358 26.74 -14.96 6.39
C GLU A 358 25.97 -13.73 5.90
N GLN A 359 24.65 -13.71 6.06
CA GLN A 359 23.82 -12.53 5.78
C GLN A 359 24.27 -11.33 6.64
N TYR A 360 24.40 -11.53 7.95
CA TYR A 360 24.88 -10.50 8.88
C TYR A 360 26.27 -9.97 8.48
N MET A 361 27.22 -10.86 8.19
CA MET A 361 28.59 -10.51 7.81
C MET A 361 28.64 -9.81 6.45
N GLY A 362 27.78 -10.18 5.51
CA GLY A 362 27.61 -9.48 4.22
C GLY A 362 27.24 -8.01 4.42
N LEU A 363 26.23 -7.75 5.26
CA LEU A 363 25.80 -6.39 5.63
C LEU A 363 26.87 -5.64 6.42
N LEU A 364 27.49 -6.29 7.40
CA LEU A 364 28.57 -5.72 8.20
C LEU A 364 29.74 -5.31 7.31
N LYS A 365 30.15 -6.18 6.37
CA LYS A 365 31.21 -5.91 5.39
C LYS A 365 30.85 -4.73 4.49
N GLN A 366 29.59 -4.64 4.05
CA GLN A 366 29.11 -3.49 3.28
C GLN A 366 29.20 -2.19 4.09
N HIS A 367 28.81 -2.24 5.36
CA HIS A 367 28.92 -1.10 6.27
C HIS A 367 30.38 -0.73 6.58
N GLN A 368 31.28 -1.72 6.68
CA GLN A 368 32.70 -1.54 7.01
C GLN A 368 33.62 -1.20 5.83
N ARG A 369 33.09 -0.98 4.61
CA ARG A 369 33.92 -0.62 3.44
C ARG A 369 34.62 0.74 3.57
N GLY A 370 34.06 1.61 4.41
CA GLY A 370 34.53 2.97 4.64
C GLY A 370 35.66 3.09 5.66
N TRP A 371 36.50 4.10 5.51
CA TRP A 371 37.58 4.43 6.45
C TRP A 371 37.05 4.88 7.82
N LEU A 372 35.87 5.52 7.86
CA LEU A 372 35.25 6.00 9.10
C LEU A 372 34.54 4.89 9.89
N ALA A 373 34.36 3.70 9.30
CA ALA A 373 33.60 2.62 9.91
C ALA A 373 34.16 2.13 11.26
N ALA A 374 35.45 2.37 11.53
CA ALA A 374 36.07 2.08 12.82
C ALA A 374 35.47 2.90 13.98
N TYR A 375 35.00 4.12 13.70
CA TYR A 375 34.45 5.05 14.70
C TYR A 375 32.92 5.07 14.72
N MET A 376 32.28 4.39 13.77
CA MET A 376 30.83 4.32 13.67
C MET A 376 30.25 3.32 14.69
N PRO A 377 29.04 3.56 15.22
CA PRO A 377 28.34 2.59 16.06
C PRO A 377 28.20 1.23 15.36
N LYS A 378 28.47 0.16 16.11
CA LYS A 378 28.36 -1.23 15.65
C LYS A 378 27.34 -1.97 16.49
N TYR A 379 26.70 -2.97 15.90
CA TYR A 379 25.85 -3.89 16.64
C TYR A 379 26.67 -4.63 17.71
N ALA A 380 26.24 -4.50 18.97
CA ALA A 380 26.98 -4.98 20.15
C ALA A 380 26.70 -6.46 20.44
N SER A 381 27.11 -7.34 19.52
CA SER A 381 27.08 -8.79 19.74
C SER A 381 28.42 -9.41 19.38
N ASN A 382 28.96 -10.21 20.30
CA ASN A 382 30.21 -10.93 20.08
C ASN A 382 29.91 -12.26 19.36
N ILE A 383 29.59 -12.13 18.06
CA ILE A 383 29.32 -13.27 17.17
C ILE A 383 30.50 -14.25 17.17
N THR A 384 31.73 -13.75 17.17
CA THR A 384 32.95 -14.58 17.22
C THR A 384 33.02 -15.42 18.50
N ALA A 385 32.81 -14.82 19.68
CA ALA A 385 32.81 -15.58 20.93
C ALA A 385 31.66 -16.60 21.00
N LYS A 386 30.51 -16.30 20.39
CA LYS A 386 29.40 -17.27 20.28
C LYS A 386 29.79 -18.45 19.38
N LEU A 387 30.44 -18.20 18.25
CA LEU A 387 30.97 -19.25 17.36
C LEU A 387 32.00 -20.13 18.10
N GLU A 388 33.00 -19.52 18.73
CA GLU A 388 34.04 -20.23 19.50
C GLU A 388 33.43 -21.06 20.64
N TYR A 389 32.43 -20.53 21.34
CA TYR A 389 31.71 -21.26 22.38
C TYR A 389 31.02 -22.50 21.81
N ILE A 390 30.30 -22.36 20.69
CA ILE A 390 29.61 -23.49 20.05
C ILE A 390 30.60 -24.56 19.61
N GLU A 391 31.68 -24.18 18.93
CA GLU A 391 32.73 -25.10 18.48
C GLU A 391 33.42 -25.82 19.64
N LYS A 392 33.68 -25.11 20.75
CA LYS A 392 34.21 -25.70 21.98
C LYS A 392 33.25 -26.72 22.57
N GLN A 393 31.96 -26.41 22.67
CA GLN A 393 30.96 -27.36 23.19
C GLN A 393 30.82 -28.57 22.26
N ALA A 394 30.88 -28.38 20.94
CA ALA A 394 30.83 -29.46 19.96
C ALA A 394 32.05 -30.40 20.08
N THR A 395 33.25 -29.83 20.26
CA THR A 395 34.49 -30.60 20.51
C THR A 395 34.40 -31.43 21.78
N LEU A 396 33.79 -30.88 22.83
CA LEU A 396 33.50 -31.58 24.09
C LEU A 396 32.32 -32.56 23.99
N LYS A 397 31.74 -32.77 22.79
CA LYS A 397 30.54 -33.57 22.53
C LYS A 397 29.32 -33.16 23.37
N SER A 398 29.31 -31.93 23.86
CA SER A 398 28.21 -31.32 24.62
C SER A 398 27.18 -30.72 23.67
N PHE A 399 26.60 -31.56 22.80
CA PHE A 399 25.73 -31.12 21.71
C PHE A 399 24.48 -30.36 22.15
N SER A 400 23.94 -30.63 23.35
CA SER A 400 22.82 -29.87 23.90
C SER A 400 23.17 -28.39 24.10
N LYS A 401 24.33 -28.10 24.70
CA LYS A 401 24.82 -26.72 24.88
C LYS A 401 25.21 -26.06 23.56
N ALA A 402 25.75 -26.84 22.63
CA ALA A 402 26.08 -26.35 21.29
C ALA A 402 24.82 -25.98 20.48
N LEU A 403 23.73 -26.75 20.63
CA LEU A 403 22.43 -26.45 20.04
C LEU A 403 21.83 -25.16 20.64
N GLU A 404 21.84 -25.02 21.97
CA GLU A 404 21.40 -23.79 22.65
C GLU A 404 22.18 -22.57 22.16
N GLY A 405 23.51 -22.67 22.12
CA GLY A 405 24.37 -21.61 21.58
C GLY A 405 24.08 -21.29 20.11
N SER A 406 23.75 -22.29 19.29
CA SER A 406 23.35 -22.09 17.88
C SER A 406 22.04 -21.31 17.76
N ASN A 407 21.06 -21.61 18.62
CA ASN A 407 19.80 -20.86 18.67
C ASN A 407 20.01 -19.41 19.08
N GLU A 408 20.83 -19.16 20.10
CA GLU A 408 21.20 -17.79 20.49
C GLU A 408 21.96 -17.04 19.39
N LEU A 409 22.81 -17.74 18.65
CA LEU A 409 23.55 -17.17 17.52
C LEU A 409 22.60 -16.75 16.39
N MET A 410 21.59 -17.56 16.06
CA MET A 410 20.56 -17.19 15.08
C MET A 410 19.83 -15.90 15.48
N GLN A 411 19.42 -15.80 16.75
CA GLN A 411 18.75 -14.59 17.26
C GLN A 411 19.64 -13.36 17.19
N ALA A 412 20.92 -13.50 17.58
CA ALA A 412 21.91 -12.42 17.48
C ALA A 412 22.16 -12.00 16.03
N ALA A 413 22.26 -12.96 15.09
CA ALA A 413 22.44 -12.67 13.68
C ALA A 413 21.23 -11.92 13.10
N LEU A 414 20.00 -12.36 13.39
CA LEU A 414 18.76 -11.70 12.95
C LEU A 414 18.65 -10.25 13.44
N GLN A 415 18.98 -10.01 14.72
CA GLN A 415 19.02 -8.64 15.27
C GLN A 415 20.11 -7.78 14.61
N GLY A 416 21.28 -8.37 14.33
CA GLY A 416 22.34 -7.68 13.62
C GLY A 416 21.97 -7.35 12.17
N ILE A 417 21.25 -8.25 11.49
CA ILE A 417 20.70 -8.05 10.15
C ILE A 417 19.75 -6.85 10.15
N ASP A 418 18.76 -6.83 11.07
CA ASP A 418 17.81 -5.72 11.22
C ASP A 418 18.52 -4.38 11.47
N TYR A 419 19.52 -4.38 12.37
CA TYR A 419 20.33 -3.20 12.68
C TYR A 419 21.03 -2.60 11.44
N TYR A 420 21.72 -3.42 10.64
CA TYR A 420 22.47 -2.92 9.48
C TYR A 420 21.59 -2.60 8.27
N PHE A 421 20.48 -3.32 8.07
CA PHE A 421 19.48 -2.93 7.07
C PHE A 421 18.89 -1.54 7.35
N GLY A 422 18.56 -1.26 8.62
CA GLY A 422 17.99 0.01 9.06
C GLY A 422 19.01 1.15 9.28
N TYR A 423 20.31 0.89 9.15
CA TYR A 423 21.37 1.76 9.69
C TYR A 423 21.28 3.24 9.28
N TYR A 424 21.04 3.52 8.00
CA TYR A 424 20.99 4.88 7.47
C TYR A 424 19.57 5.48 7.43
N ARG A 425 18.54 4.78 7.92
CA ARG A 425 17.15 5.23 7.86
C ARG A 425 16.95 6.54 8.60
N TRP A 426 17.40 6.64 9.85
CA TRP A 426 17.29 7.86 10.66
C TRP A 426 18.08 9.04 10.10
N PRO A 427 19.38 8.91 9.72
CA PRO A 427 20.10 9.99 9.05
C PRO A 427 19.39 10.52 7.80
N LEU A 428 18.81 9.63 6.98
CA LEU A 428 18.07 10.03 5.78
C LEU A 428 16.74 10.72 6.12
N LEU A 429 16.02 10.27 7.15
CA LEU A 429 14.83 10.96 7.67
C LEU A 429 15.17 12.36 8.17
N MET A 430 16.26 12.51 8.93
CA MET A 430 16.72 13.80 9.42
C MET A 430 17.17 14.73 8.29
N ALA A 431 17.89 14.21 7.29
CA ALA A 431 18.26 14.97 6.09
C ALA A 431 17.00 15.42 5.31
N THR A 432 16.06 14.51 5.07
CA THR A 432 14.81 14.85 4.37
C THR A 432 14.00 15.87 5.17
N THR A 433 13.94 15.74 6.49
CA THR A 433 13.32 16.74 7.38
C THR A 433 14.02 18.10 7.28
N ALA A 434 15.36 18.14 7.32
CA ALA A 434 16.12 19.36 7.13
C ALA A 434 15.88 19.99 5.75
N THR A 435 15.62 19.18 4.73
CA THR A 435 15.21 19.63 3.40
C THR A 435 13.84 20.31 3.45
N PHE A 436 12.83 19.69 4.06
CA PHE A 436 11.51 20.31 4.27
C PHE A 436 11.62 21.63 5.03
N VAL A 437 12.36 21.65 6.15
CA VAL A 437 12.53 22.86 6.97
C VAL A 437 13.25 23.97 6.21
N GLY A 438 14.33 23.65 5.49
CA GLY A 438 15.06 24.63 4.69
C GLY A 438 14.20 25.21 3.56
N PHE A 439 13.36 24.39 2.95
CA PHE A 439 12.44 24.83 1.92
C PHE A 439 11.30 25.68 2.49
N LEU A 440 10.70 25.29 3.62
CA LEU A 440 9.71 26.09 4.35
C LEU A 440 10.28 27.48 4.73
N ALA A 441 11.54 27.53 5.17
CA ALA A 441 12.22 28.79 5.45
C ALA A 441 12.38 29.66 4.18
N HIS A 442 12.69 29.04 3.04
CA HIS A 442 12.72 29.72 1.75
C HIS A 442 11.36 30.29 1.34
N LEU A 443 10.30 29.50 1.43
CA LEU A 443 8.93 29.93 1.16
C LEU A 443 8.52 31.12 2.04
N LEU A 444 8.85 31.04 3.33
CA LEU A 444 8.57 32.12 4.26
C LEU A 444 9.34 33.40 3.92
N SER A 445 10.59 33.28 3.48
CA SER A 445 11.36 34.44 3.00
C SER A 445 10.75 35.08 1.75
N LEU A 446 10.21 34.29 0.82
CA LEU A 446 9.52 34.80 -0.36
C LEU A 446 8.24 35.56 -0.01
N LEU A 447 7.51 35.13 1.02
CA LEU A 447 6.33 35.84 1.53
C LEU A 447 6.71 37.20 2.13
N LEU A 448 7.81 37.26 2.89
CA LEU A 448 8.28 38.48 3.55
C LEU A 448 8.94 39.48 2.57
N ASP A 449 9.64 38.99 1.54
CA ASP A 449 10.33 39.82 0.53
C ASP A 449 9.37 40.70 -0.28
N THR A 450 8.10 40.32 -0.40
CA THR A 450 7.07 41.15 -1.06
C THR A 450 6.72 42.45 -0.31
N ARG A 451 7.25 42.66 0.90
CA ARG A 451 6.72 43.65 1.87
C ARG A 451 7.76 44.62 2.43
N MET A 452 9.03 44.25 2.43
CA MET A 452 10.09 45.09 3.00
C MET A 452 10.72 45.96 1.90
N PRO A 453 11.08 47.23 2.18
CA PRO A 453 11.90 48.00 1.26
C PRO A 453 13.18 47.20 0.97
N LYS A 454 13.56 47.13 -0.31
CA LYS A 454 14.76 46.42 -0.80
C LYS A 454 16.03 47.02 -0.21
N ARG A 455 16.28 46.84 1.08
CA ARG A 455 17.60 47.00 1.65
C ARG A 455 18.29 45.66 1.41
N PRO A 456 19.38 45.60 0.62
CA PRO A 456 20.15 44.37 0.51
C PRO A 456 20.65 44.05 1.91
N LEU A 457 20.02 43.08 2.58
CA LEU A 457 20.66 42.46 3.71
C LEU A 457 21.90 41.80 3.15
N ARG A 458 23.07 42.31 3.56
CA ARG A 458 24.32 41.58 3.42
C ARG A 458 24.15 40.32 4.27
N VAL A 459 23.68 39.25 3.63
CA VAL A 459 23.79 37.91 4.18
C VAL A 459 25.26 37.72 4.50
N SER A 460 25.56 37.44 5.77
CA SER A 460 26.92 37.21 6.22
C SER A 460 27.57 36.15 5.32
N SER A 461 28.72 36.47 4.72
CA SER A 461 29.56 35.50 4.02
C SER A 461 29.80 34.25 4.89
N GLY A 462 29.83 34.42 6.21
CA GLY A 462 29.94 33.34 7.20
C GLY A 462 28.84 32.28 7.11
N ASN A 463 27.57 32.64 6.89
CA ASN A 463 26.48 31.65 6.83
C ASN A 463 26.57 30.78 5.56
N ARG A 464 27.01 31.36 4.44
CA ARG A 464 27.25 30.61 3.20
C ARG A 464 28.43 29.67 3.35
N LEU A 465 29.52 30.15 3.94
CA LEU A 465 30.70 29.33 4.24
C LEU A 465 30.35 28.20 5.22
N LEU A 466 29.47 28.44 6.19
CA LEU A 466 29.00 27.42 7.12
C LEU A 466 28.24 26.30 6.41
N VAL A 467 27.26 26.62 5.55
CA VAL A 467 26.49 25.58 4.82
C VAL A 467 27.37 24.82 3.84
N LEU A 468 28.26 25.51 3.11
CA LEU A 468 29.22 24.82 2.24
C LEU A 468 30.19 23.95 3.06
N GLY A 469 30.65 24.42 4.21
CA GLY A 469 31.48 23.67 5.14
C GLY A 469 30.78 22.40 5.65
N LEU A 470 29.52 22.52 6.09
CA LEU A 470 28.70 21.36 6.47
C LEU A 470 28.49 20.41 5.29
N GLY A 471 28.27 20.94 4.09
CA GLY A 471 28.16 20.14 2.87
C GLY A 471 29.44 19.38 2.53
N LEU A 472 30.60 20.02 2.68
CA LEU A 472 31.90 19.38 2.53
C LEU A 472 32.12 18.30 3.60
N VAL A 473 31.69 18.52 4.84
CA VAL A 473 31.74 17.49 5.90
C VAL A 473 30.86 16.29 5.54
N VAL A 474 29.62 16.50 5.11
CA VAL A 474 28.71 15.42 4.70
C VAL A 474 29.24 14.70 3.45
N LEU A 475 29.76 15.43 2.47
CA LEU A 475 30.36 14.85 1.26
C LEU A 475 31.61 14.04 1.61
N SER A 476 32.48 14.58 2.47
CA SER A 476 33.66 13.87 2.95
C SER A 476 33.26 12.61 3.72
N PHE A 477 32.25 12.69 4.59
CA PHE A 477 31.69 11.51 5.25
C PHE A 477 31.19 10.48 4.23
N CYS A 478 30.42 10.89 3.22
CA CYS A 478 29.90 9.98 2.19
C CYS A 478 31.02 9.26 1.41
N ILE A 479 32.06 10.00 1.01
CA ILE A 479 33.21 9.48 0.27
C ILE A 479 34.05 8.56 1.16
N LEU A 480 34.45 9.05 2.35
CA LEU A 480 35.28 8.31 3.29
C LEU A 480 34.56 7.05 3.79
N GLN A 481 33.24 7.11 3.98
CA GLN A 481 32.42 5.96 4.36
C GLN A 481 32.04 5.05 3.18
N LYS A 482 32.31 5.47 1.93
CA LYS A 482 31.94 4.76 0.68
C LYS A 482 30.45 4.39 0.61
N LEU A 483 29.59 5.35 0.93
CA LEU A 483 28.14 5.16 0.85
C LEU A 483 27.68 4.95 -0.60
N ALA A 484 26.57 4.23 -0.77
CA ALA A 484 25.91 4.13 -2.07
C ALA A 484 25.50 5.53 -2.56
N LEU A 485 25.67 5.79 -3.86
CA LEU A 485 25.40 7.10 -4.48
C LEU A 485 24.01 7.64 -4.15
N VAL A 486 23.00 6.77 -4.12
CA VAL A 486 21.62 7.17 -3.80
C VAL A 486 21.47 7.66 -2.36
N ILE A 487 22.20 7.06 -1.40
CA ILE A 487 22.20 7.50 0.00
C ILE A 487 22.92 8.84 0.11
N SER A 488 24.10 8.95 -0.52
CA SER A 488 24.88 10.20 -0.53
C SER A 488 24.11 11.36 -1.14
N PHE A 489 23.38 11.11 -2.23
CA PHE A 489 22.51 12.11 -2.86
C PHE A 489 21.51 12.68 -1.85
N TYR A 490 20.72 11.83 -1.20
CA TYR A 490 19.70 12.28 -0.25
C TYR A 490 20.28 12.93 1.03
N LEU A 491 21.47 12.53 1.48
CA LEU A 491 22.17 13.21 2.58
C LEU A 491 22.65 14.61 2.19
N LEU A 492 22.90 14.88 0.90
CA LEU A 492 23.40 16.17 0.40
C LEU A 492 22.32 17.14 -0.09
N VAL A 493 21.10 16.66 -0.39
CA VAL A 493 19.95 17.53 -0.75
C VAL A 493 19.75 18.72 0.20
N PRO A 494 19.82 18.57 1.54
CA PRO A 494 19.61 19.68 2.45
C PRO A 494 20.59 20.82 2.20
N VAL A 495 21.86 20.50 1.90
CA VAL A 495 22.92 21.49 1.66
C VAL A 495 22.54 22.41 0.49
N VAL A 496 22.05 21.82 -0.60
CA VAL A 496 21.64 22.57 -1.80
C VAL A 496 20.48 23.50 -1.48
N VAL A 497 19.47 23.01 -0.76
CA VAL A 497 18.26 23.75 -0.42
C VAL A 497 18.57 24.90 0.56
N TRP A 498 19.36 24.63 1.61
CA TRP A 498 19.78 25.63 2.56
C TRP A 498 20.74 26.66 1.95
N TYR A 499 21.64 26.25 1.05
CA TYR A 499 22.49 27.18 0.31
C TYR A 499 21.67 28.13 -0.57
N TYR A 500 20.71 27.57 -1.30
CA TYR A 500 19.80 28.36 -2.13
C TYR A 500 18.96 29.33 -1.28
N PHE A 501 18.44 28.88 -0.15
CA PHE A 501 17.73 29.74 0.80
C PHE A 501 18.58 30.91 1.30
N ILE A 502 19.79 30.64 1.81
CA ILE A 502 20.68 31.68 2.37
C ILE A 502 21.09 32.68 1.29
N THR A 503 21.37 32.23 0.07
CA THR A 503 21.77 33.12 -1.03
C THR A 503 20.62 33.94 -1.60
N SER A 504 19.39 33.44 -1.52
CA SER A 504 18.18 34.14 -2.00
C SER A 504 17.54 35.06 -0.96
N GLN A 505 18.04 35.08 0.28
CA GLN A 505 17.51 35.91 1.35
C GLN A 505 17.73 37.40 1.09
N LYS A 506 16.63 38.16 0.99
CA LYS A 506 16.64 39.63 0.81
C LYS A 506 16.07 40.40 2.00
N ALA A 507 15.35 39.71 2.90
CA ALA A 507 14.70 40.25 4.09
C ALA A 507 15.14 39.47 5.34
N SER A 508 15.18 40.13 6.51
CA SER A 508 15.54 39.48 7.76
C SER A 508 14.32 38.68 8.20
N LEU A 509 14.52 37.43 8.61
CA LEU A 509 13.46 36.59 9.17
C LEU A 509 13.18 37.02 10.62
N ARG A 510 12.84 38.30 10.82
CA ARG A 510 12.20 38.73 12.07
C ARG A 510 10.71 38.54 11.90
N LEU A 511 10.30 37.31 12.18
CA LEU A 511 8.92 36.91 12.22
C LEU A 511 8.33 37.42 13.54
N ASN A 512 7.65 38.56 13.52
CA ASN A 512 6.66 38.88 14.55
C ASN A 512 5.40 38.02 14.28
N LEU A 513 5.58 36.69 14.24
CA LEU A 513 4.47 35.75 14.13
C LEU A 513 3.83 35.62 15.50
N ASN A 514 2.51 35.75 15.53
CA ASN A 514 1.73 35.45 16.71
C ASN A 514 1.80 33.94 16.96
N VAL A 515 2.39 33.50 18.08
CA VAL A 515 2.52 32.08 18.45
C VAL A 515 1.16 31.37 18.38
N ARG A 516 0.08 32.06 18.75
CA ARG A 516 -1.29 31.53 18.66
C ARG A 516 -1.69 31.18 17.22
N GLU A 517 -1.31 32.00 16.23
CA GLU A 517 -1.65 31.76 14.83
C GLU A 517 -0.87 30.58 14.24
N VAL A 518 0.40 30.43 14.63
CA VAL A 518 1.23 29.29 14.23
C VAL A 518 0.70 27.99 14.84
N LEU A 519 0.38 28.00 16.13
CA LEU A 519 -0.22 26.84 16.81
C LEU A 519 -1.56 26.45 16.20
N LEU A 520 -2.41 27.42 15.86
CA LEU A 520 -3.67 27.16 15.17
C LEU A 520 -3.44 26.53 13.78
N LEU A 521 -2.48 27.05 13.01
CA LEU A 521 -2.15 26.52 11.69
C LEU A 521 -1.62 25.08 11.76
N LEU A 522 -0.76 24.79 12.73
CA LEU A 522 -0.27 23.42 12.99
C LEU A 522 -1.42 22.50 13.42
N ALA A 523 -2.31 22.95 14.30
CA ALA A 523 -3.48 22.17 14.72
C ALA A 523 -4.43 21.88 13.54
N CYS A 524 -4.64 22.85 12.65
CA CYS A 524 -5.42 22.67 11.43
C CYS A 524 -4.76 21.67 10.47
N ALA A 525 -3.44 21.77 10.25
CA ALA A 525 -2.72 20.83 9.41
C ALA A 525 -2.77 19.41 9.98
N GLU A 526 -2.60 19.25 11.29
CA GLU A 526 -2.67 17.96 11.98
C GLU A 526 -4.07 17.34 11.90
N LEU A 527 -5.12 18.14 12.10
CA LEU A 527 -6.50 17.69 11.91
C LEU A 527 -6.73 17.20 10.48
N LEU A 528 -6.21 17.90 9.47
CA LEU A 528 -6.30 17.47 8.07
C LEU A 528 -5.50 16.19 7.80
N VAL A 529 -4.32 16.01 8.39
CA VAL A 529 -3.57 14.75 8.30
C VAL A 529 -4.40 13.59 8.86
N TYR A 530 -5.03 13.79 10.01
CA TYR A 530 -5.90 12.78 10.63
C TYR A 530 -7.07 12.37 9.73
N THR A 531 -7.60 13.27 8.89
CA THR A 531 -8.70 12.92 7.96
C THR A 531 -8.34 11.86 6.92
N PHE A 532 -7.06 11.65 6.62
CA PHE A 532 -6.60 10.57 5.74
C PHE A 532 -6.70 9.18 6.39
N PHE A 533 -6.73 9.13 7.72
CA PHE A 533 -6.91 7.88 8.48
C PHE A 533 -8.37 7.69 8.89
N GLU A 534 -9.05 8.76 9.30
CA GLU A 534 -10.46 8.74 9.67
C GLU A 534 -11.21 9.86 8.94
N ARG A 535 -11.78 9.54 7.77
CA ARG A 535 -12.45 10.53 6.91
C ARG A 535 -13.61 11.25 7.60
N ARG A 536 -14.27 10.64 8.60
CA ARG A 536 -15.38 11.26 9.35
C ARG A 536 -14.92 12.51 10.11
N ALA A 537 -13.63 12.59 10.45
CA ALA A 537 -13.06 13.74 11.16
C ALA A 537 -13.15 15.04 10.36
N ILE A 538 -13.22 14.98 9.02
CA ILE A 538 -13.35 16.19 8.19
C ILE A 538 -14.67 16.91 8.42
N SER A 539 -15.74 16.18 8.79
CA SER A 539 -17.04 16.75 9.11
C SER A 539 -16.95 17.74 10.27
N MET A 540 -16.24 17.37 11.34
CA MET A 540 -16.03 18.22 12.50
C MET A 540 -15.19 19.44 12.15
N GLY A 541 -14.07 19.25 11.45
CA GLY A 541 -13.20 20.34 11.02
C GLY A 541 -13.91 21.35 10.12
N PHE A 542 -14.68 20.88 9.14
CA PHE A 542 -15.46 21.73 8.24
C PHE A 542 -16.56 22.50 8.98
N LEU A 543 -17.28 21.86 9.90
CA LEU A 543 -18.36 22.50 10.66
C LEU A 543 -17.82 23.61 11.56
N LEU A 544 -16.74 23.33 12.32
CA LEU A 544 -16.10 24.32 13.19
C LEU A 544 -15.61 25.54 12.40
N PHE A 545 -14.94 25.29 11.27
CA PHE A 545 -14.50 26.36 10.36
C PHE A 545 -15.68 27.18 9.83
N SER A 546 -16.70 26.51 9.30
CA SER A 546 -17.87 27.18 8.70
C SER A 546 -18.65 28.02 9.72
N ILE A 547 -18.84 27.50 10.94
CA ILE A 547 -19.53 28.22 12.02
C ILE A 547 -18.73 29.44 12.44
N TYR A 548 -17.41 29.28 12.67
CA TYR A 548 -16.53 30.38 13.03
C TYR A 548 -16.62 31.51 12.00
N GLU A 549 -16.62 31.18 10.72
CA GLU A 549 -16.67 32.16 9.65
C GLU A 549 -17.99 32.92 9.55
N LYS A 550 -19.10 32.22 9.75
CA LYS A 550 -20.45 32.81 9.68
C LYS A 550 -20.76 33.65 10.91
N LEU A 551 -20.34 33.21 12.10
CA LEU A 551 -20.52 33.98 13.34
C LEU A 551 -19.78 35.32 13.30
N HIS A 552 -18.56 35.34 12.76
CA HIS A 552 -17.76 36.57 12.71
C HIS A 552 -18.29 37.59 11.69
N LYS A 553 -19.02 37.15 10.64
CA LYS A 553 -19.28 37.98 9.45
C LYS A 553 -20.77 38.15 9.06
N GLU A 554 -21.61 37.13 9.27
CA GLU A 554 -23.02 37.13 8.82
C GLU A 554 -24.04 37.36 9.93
N ALA A 555 -23.71 36.98 11.17
CA ALA A 555 -24.63 37.03 12.32
C ALA A 555 -25.29 38.41 12.53
N PHE A 556 -24.62 39.49 12.09
CA PHE A 556 -25.07 40.87 12.28
C PHE A 556 -25.77 41.51 11.07
N ARG A 557 -25.90 40.80 9.93
CA ARG A 557 -26.30 41.45 8.65
C ARG A 557 -27.56 40.91 8.00
N ASN A 558 -27.77 39.60 7.94
CA ASN A 558 -28.99 39.01 7.38
C ASN A 558 -29.27 37.65 8.05
N LYS A 559 -30.26 37.64 8.95
CA LYS A 559 -30.64 36.45 9.73
C LYS A 559 -31.04 35.26 8.84
N ALA A 560 -31.75 35.49 7.74
CA ALA A 560 -32.20 34.41 6.86
C ALA A 560 -31.04 33.74 6.10
N LYS A 561 -30.10 34.54 5.57
CA LYS A 561 -28.91 34.01 4.90
C LYS A 561 -27.99 33.27 5.87
N PHE A 562 -27.84 33.80 7.08
CA PHE A 562 -27.06 33.15 8.14
C PHE A 562 -27.64 31.78 8.53
N VAL A 563 -28.96 31.70 8.77
CA VAL A 563 -29.64 30.43 9.12
C VAL A 563 -29.54 29.42 7.97
N LEU A 564 -29.79 29.85 6.73
CA LEU A 564 -29.66 28.98 5.55
C LEU A 564 -28.21 28.50 5.36
N GLY A 565 -27.24 29.39 5.58
CA GLY A 565 -25.82 29.08 5.52
C GLY A 565 -25.40 28.05 6.57
N LEU A 566 -25.86 28.20 7.81
CA LEU A 566 -25.60 27.22 8.89
C LEU A 566 -26.24 25.87 8.58
N PHE A 567 -27.51 25.87 8.15
CA PHE A 567 -28.22 24.65 7.76
C PHE A 567 -27.46 23.91 6.65
N THR A 568 -26.99 24.62 5.63
CA THR A 568 -26.20 24.04 4.53
C THR A 568 -24.90 23.42 5.04
N SER A 569 -24.18 24.07 5.96
CA SER A 569 -22.96 23.53 6.55
C SER A 569 -23.21 22.27 7.39
N ILE A 570 -24.32 22.22 8.15
CA ILE A 570 -24.71 21.03 8.92
C ILE A 570 -25.02 19.87 7.97
N VAL A 571 -25.81 20.11 6.92
CA VAL A 571 -26.13 19.08 5.92
C VAL A 571 -24.86 18.57 5.23
N LEU A 572 -23.95 19.46 4.86
CA LEU A 572 -22.67 19.08 4.26
C LEU A 572 -21.82 18.19 5.17
N ALA A 573 -21.81 18.45 6.48
CA ALA A 573 -21.06 17.66 7.46
C ALA A 573 -21.59 16.22 7.63
N ILE A 574 -22.80 15.90 7.17
CA ILE A 574 -23.35 14.54 7.23
C ILE A 574 -22.70 13.63 6.18
N PHE A 575 -22.33 14.14 5.00
CA PHE A 575 -21.93 13.29 3.88
C PHE A 575 -20.67 12.43 4.12
N PRO A 576 -19.58 12.92 4.76
CA PRO A 576 -18.46 12.04 5.09
C PRO A 576 -18.79 10.94 6.11
N LEU A 577 -19.91 11.06 6.83
CA LEU A 577 -20.41 10.04 7.76
C LEU A 577 -21.18 8.92 7.04
N LEU A 578 -21.65 9.16 5.81
CA LEU A 578 -22.31 8.16 4.98
C LEU A 578 -21.30 7.16 4.41
N PRO A 579 -21.70 5.93 4.06
CA PRO A 579 -20.83 4.97 3.36
C PRO A 579 -20.16 5.59 2.12
N PRO A 580 -18.91 5.22 1.77
CA PRO A 580 -18.26 5.75 0.57
C PRO A 580 -19.10 5.46 -0.68
N SER A 581 -19.15 6.38 -1.64
CA SER A 581 -19.92 6.17 -2.88
C SER A 581 -19.37 5.03 -3.76
N VAL A 582 -18.10 4.66 -3.60
CA VAL A 582 -17.49 3.53 -4.31
C VAL A 582 -18.15 2.24 -3.85
N GLY A 583 -18.88 1.57 -4.75
CA GLY A 583 -19.66 0.37 -4.44
C GLY A 583 -21.02 0.65 -3.75
N TYR A 584 -21.39 1.93 -3.55
CA TYR A 584 -22.69 2.33 -3.01
C TYR A 584 -23.54 3.02 -4.08
N SER A 585 -24.74 2.48 -4.31
CA SER A 585 -25.72 3.05 -5.25
C SER A 585 -27.01 3.41 -4.54
N ASN A 586 -27.51 4.63 -4.77
CA ASN A 586 -28.80 5.09 -4.28
C ASN A 586 -29.47 6.01 -5.31
N ASN A 587 -30.37 5.43 -6.10
CA ASN A 587 -31.03 6.14 -7.20
C ASN A 587 -31.88 7.33 -6.72
N ALA A 588 -32.50 7.25 -5.54
CA ALA A 588 -33.33 8.34 -5.01
C ALA A 588 -32.50 9.60 -4.72
N LEU A 589 -31.34 9.43 -4.08
CA LEU A 589 -30.41 10.54 -3.80
C LEU A 589 -29.79 11.09 -5.10
N LEU A 590 -29.58 10.24 -6.10
CA LEU A 590 -29.12 10.67 -7.42
C LEU A 590 -30.19 11.50 -8.16
N TYR A 591 -31.45 11.05 -8.19
CA TYR A 591 -32.55 11.81 -8.78
C TYR A 591 -32.75 13.15 -8.07
N LEU A 592 -32.59 13.18 -6.74
CA LEU A 592 -32.59 14.44 -5.98
C LEU A 592 -31.45 15.37 -6.46
N GLY A 593 -30.23 14.85 -6.66
CA GLY A 593 -29.11 15.63 -7.19
C GLY A 593 -29.36 16.19 -8.59
N ILE A 594 -29.97 15.40 -9.49
CA ILE A 594 -30.38 15.84 -10.83
C ILE A 594 -31.42 16.96 -10.71
N PHE A 595 -32.46 16.76 -9.89
CA PHE A 595 -33.49 17.76 -9.66
C PHE A 595 -32.93 19.08 -9.11
N LEU A 596 -32.07 19.02 -8.08
CA LEU A 596 -31.45 20.20 -7.50
C LEU A 596 -30.54 20.94 -8.49
N THR A 597 -29.85 20.22 -9.37
CA THR A 597 -29.02 20.82 -10.43
C THR A 597 -29.87 21.64 -11.41
N VAL A 598 -31.03 21.10 -11.82
CA VAL A 598 -32.00 21.81 -12.66
C VAL A 598 -32.60 23.00 -11.90
N LEU A 599 -33.06 22.79 -10.67
CA LEU A 599 -33.69 23.83 -9.85
C LEU A 599 -32.76 25.02 -9.61
N ARG A 600 -31.47 24.78 -9.29
CA ARG A 600 -30.47 25.85 -9.11
C ARG A 600 -30.38 26.74 -10.35
N SER A 601 -30.41 26.16 -11.56
CA SER A 601 -30.34 26.93 -12.81
C SER A 601 -31.53 27.88 -13.03
N MET A 602 -32.67 27.61 -12.38
CA MET A 602 -33.87 28.46 -12.43
C MET A 602 -33.85 29.53 -11.33
N LEU A 603 -33.27 29.22 -10.17
CA LEU A 603 -33.19 30.13 -9.02
C LEU A 603 -32.09 31.20 -9.17
N VAL A 604 -30.99 30.88 -9.87
CA VAL A 604 -29.90 31.84 -10.08
C VAL A 604 -30.33 32.90 -11.10
N LYS A 605 -30.29 34.17 -10.69
CA LYS A 605 -30.70 35.34 -11.51
C LYS A 605 -29.88 35.57 -12.79
N SER A 606 -28.82 34.80 -13.03
CA SER A 606 -28.00 34.92 -14.24
C SER A 606 -28.69 34.24 -15.43
N ALA A 607 -28.90 34.97 -16.52
CA ALA A 607 -29.43 34.39 -17.75
C ALA A 607 -28.46 33.36 -18.34
N ILE A 608 -28.73 32.07 -18.12
CA ILE A 608 -28.12 30.95 -18.85
C ILE A 608 -28.86 30.80 -20.17
N GLY A 609 -28.13 30.68 -21.28
CA GLY A 609 -28.70 30.61 -22.63
C GLY A 609 -29.66 29.43 -22.83
N PHE A 610 -30.72 29.64 -23.61
CA PHE A 610 -31.72 28.60 -23.90
C PHE A 610 -31.09 27.32 -24.47
N ARG A 611 -30.13 27.45 -25.40
CA ARG A 611 -29.39 26.32 -25.98
C ARG A 611 -28.73 25.44 -24.93
N ASP A 612 -28.03 26.05 -23.97
CA ASP A 612 -27.34 25.32 -22.90
C ASP A 612 -28.34 24.56 -22.01
N LYS A 613 -29.49 25.17 -21.71
CA LYS A 613 -30.56 24.54 -20.94
C LYS A 613 -31.16 23.33 -21.68
N THR A 614 -31.48 23.47 -22.96
CA THR A 614 -32.03 22.37 -23.76
C THR A 614 -31.08 21.18 -23.81
N VAL A 615 -29.79 21.41 -24.11
CA VAL A 615 -28.79 20.34 -24.19
C VAL A 615 -28.63 19.63 -22.83
N VAL A 616 -28.55 20.39 -21.75
CA VAL A 616 -28.44 19.82 -20.39
C VAL A 616 -29.68 19.02 -20.02
N PHE A 617 -30.89 19.53 -20.28
CA PHE A 617 -32.11 18.80 -19.95
C PHE A 617 -32.24 17.50 -20.75
N THR A 618 -31.86 17.50 -22.03
CA THR A 618 -31.78 16.26 -22.82
C THR A 618 -30.78 15.27 -22.22
N ALA A 619 -29.59 15.72 -21.83
CA ALA A 619 -28.57 14.86 -21.25
C ALA A 619 -28.98 14.28 -19.88
N LEU A 620 -29.60 15.09 -19.01
CA LEU A 620 -30.08 14.65 -17.70
C LEU A 620 -31.28 13.70 -17.81
N ALA A 621 -32.19 13.95 -18.77
CA ALA A 621 -33.27 13.02 -19.08
C ALA A 621 -32.73 11.68 -19.58
N ASN A 622 -31.71 11.71 -20.46
CA ASN A 622 -31.00 10.51 -20.90
C ASN A 622 -30.30 9.79 -19.75
N ALA A 623 -29.70 10.52 -18.81
CA ALA A 623 -29.09 9.92 -17.61
C ALA A 623 -30.14 9.20 -16.76
N CYS A 624 -31.31 9.80 -16.52
CA CYS A 624 -32.43 9.15 -15.83
C CYS A 624 -32.87 7.86 -16.55
N LEU A 625 -32.96 7.90 -17.88
CA LEU A 625 -33.26 6.71 -18.68
C LEU A 625 -32.18 5.62 -18.50
N CYS A 626 -30.90 5.97 -18.60
CA CYS A 626 -29.80 5.02 -18.40
C CYS A 626 -29.83 4.38 -17.01
N ILE A 627 -30.13 5.17 -15.96
CA ILE A 627 -30.27 4.69 -14.58
C ILE A 627 -31.42 3.70 -14.47
N TYR A 628 -32.59 4.06 -15.00
CA TYR A 628 -33.76 3.20 -14.99
C TYR A 628 -33.48 1.87 -15.71
N MET A 629 -32.97 1.94 -16.95
CA MET A 629 -32.66 0.75 -17.76
C MET A 629 -31.64 -0.17 -17.10
N HIS A 630 -30.59 0.41 -16.50
CA HIS A 630 -29.59 -0.35 -15.74
C HIS A 630 -30.23 -1.03 -14.52
N SER A 631 -31.09 -0.32 -13.76
CA SER A 631 -31.78 -0.89 -12.59
C SER A 631 -32.73 -2.04 -12.94
N GLN A 632 -33.30 -2.04 -14.15
CA GLN A 632 -34.22 -3.06 -14.65
C GLN A 632 -33.50 -4.15 -15.47
N GLN A 633 -32.17 -4.09 -15.57
CA GLN A 633 -31.36 -5.06 -16.33
C GLN A 633 -31.70 -5.15 -17.83
N TYR A 634 -32.29 -4.11 -18.43
CA TYR A 634 -32.65 -4.09 -19.85
C TYR A 634 -31.46 -3.82 -20.80
N GLY A 635 -30.26 -3.57 -20.26
CA GLY A 635 -29.11 -3.08 -21.02
C GLY A 635 -29.28 -1.61 -21.43
N ILE A 636 -28.20 -0.94 -21.82
CA ILE A 636 -28.24 0.48 -22.19
C ILE A 636 -28.17 0.59 -23.72
N TYR A 637 -29.10 1.35 -24.31
CA TYR A 637 -29.15 1.54 -25.76
C TYR A 637 -27.94 2.35 -26.28
N LEU A 638 -27.46 2.01 -27.48
CA LEU A 638 -26.36 2.72 -28.15
C LEU A 638 -26.65 4.21 -28.32
N ILE A 639 -27.90 4.58 -28.64
CA ILE A 639 -28.31 5.99 -28.79
C ILE A 639 -28.12 6.75 -27.47
N SER A 640 -28.44 6.14 -26.33
CA SER A 640 -28.23 6.75 -25.02
C SER A 640 -26.75 6.96 -24.71
N GLN A 641 -25.87 6.04 -25.12
CA GLN A 641 -24.42 6.22 -25.00
C GLN A 641 -23.92 7.37 -25.89
N ILE A 642 -24.39 7.45 -27.14
CA ILE A 642 -24.04 8.52 -28.08
C ILE A 642 -24.44 9.88 -27.49
N ILE A 643 -25.63 10.00 -26.89
CA ILE A 643 -26.08 11.25 -26.24
C ILE A 643 -25.14 11.63 -25.09
N SER A 644 -24.75 10.67 -24.23
CA SER A 644 -23.82 10.93 -23.12
C SER A 644 -22.44 11.39 -23.60
N TRP A 645 -21.88 10.71 -24.61
CA TRP A 645 -20.60 11.10 -25.23
C TRP A 645 -20.66 12.48 -25.90
N ALA A 646 -21.74 12.74 -26.66
CA ALA A 646 -21.96 14.04 -27.29
C ALA A 646 -22.09 15.15 -26.22
N PHE A 647 -22.72 14.87 -25.09
CA PHE A 647 -22.83 15.82 -23.98
C PHE A 647 -21.47 16.10 -23.33
N LEU A 648 -20.64 15.08 -23.09
CA LEU A 648 -19.27 15.26 -22.61
C LEU A 648 -18.47 16.19 -23.54
N VAL A 649 -18.49 15.93 -24.84
CA VAL A 649 -17.83 16.77 -25.86
C VAL A 649 -18.41 18.19 -25.86
N TYR A 650 -19.74 18.32 -25.78
CA TYR A 650 -20.41 19.61 -25.71
C TYR A 650 -19.98 20.44 -24.50
N VAL A 651 -19.88 19.82 -23.32
CA VAL A 651 -19.45 20.50 -22.09
C VAL A 651 -18.01 20.98 -22.23
N MET A 652 -17.10 20.12 -22.71
CA MET A 652 -15.70 20.50 -22.93
C MET A 652 -15.58 21.65 -23.95
N ALA A 653 -16.28 21.54 -25.08
CA ALA A 653 -16.29 22.59 -26.10
C ALA A 653 -16.93 23.90 -25.58
N SER A 654 -18.07 23.83 -24.88
CA SER A 654 -18.80 25.01 -24.40
C SER A 654 -18.12 25.75 -23.26
N VAL A 655 -17.32 25.06 -22.46
CA VAL A 655 -16.46 25.68 -21.43
C VAL A 655 -15.24 26.35 -22.09
N LEU A 656 -14.77 25.85 -23.24
CA LEU A 656 -13.65 26.43 -24.01
C LEU A 656 -14.07 27.59 -24.95
N ILE A 657 -15.25 27.50 -25.57
CA ILE A 657 -15.79 28.47 -26.55
C ILE A 657 -16.47 29.62 -25.78
N ARG A 658 -15.93 30.83 -25.94
CA ARG A 658 -16.16 31.97 -25.05
C ARG A 658 -16.82 33.15 -25.78
N PRO A 659 -18.09 33.51 -25.52
CA PRO A 659 -18.64 34.78 -25.97
C PRO A 659 -18.01 35.93 -25.17
N LEU A 660 -17.49 36.96 -25.86
CA LEU A 660 -16.83 38.12 -25.25
C LEU A 660 -17.79 39.05 -24.49
N GLU A 661 -19.09 38.96 -24.79
CA GLU A 661 -20.13 39.89 -24.32
C GLU A 661 -20.73 39.54 -22.94
N VAL A 662 -20.28 38.44 -22.31
CA VAL A 662 -20.93 37.88 -21.11
C VAL A 662 -20.12 38.20 -19.84
N SER A 663 -20.81 38.65 -18.78
CA SER A 663 -20.18 38.97 -17.49
C SER A 663 -19.44 37.78 -16.86
N LEU A 664 -18.43 38.04 -16.04
CA LEU A 664 -17.67 36.99 -15.33
C LEU A 664 -18.58 36.09 -14.47
N LYS A 665 -19.58 36.68 -13.80
CA LYS A 665 -20.54 35.94 -12.98
C LYS A 665 -21.41 35.01 -13.84
N GLN A 666 -21.92 35.47 -14.98
CA GLN A 666 -22.68 34.62 -15.90
C GLN A 666 -21.83 33.48 -16.49
N ARG A 667 -20.54 33.72 -16.78
CA ARG A 667 -19.62 32.68 -17.26
C ARG A 667 -19.34 31.62 -16.19
N LEU A 668 -19.14 32.04 -14.94
CA LEU A 668 -19.00 31.12 -13.80
C LEU A 668 -20.27 30.27 -13.61
N GLU A 669 -21.45 30.89 -13.61
CA GLU A 669 -22.72 30.17 -13.41
C GLU A 669 -23.03 29.19 -14.56
N LYS A 670 -22.73 29.56 -15.81
CA LYS A 670 -22.80 28.63 -16.95
C LYS A 670 -21.88 27.43 -16.73
N MET A 671 -20.63 27.66 -16.31
CA MET A 671 -19.67 26.59 -16.10
C MET A 671 -20.07 25.66 -14.93
N ILE A 672 -20.57 26.22 -13.83
CA ILE A 672 -21.15 25.44 -12.72
C ILE A 672 -22.25 24.55 -13.27
N PHE A 673 -23.22 25.12 -13.98
CA PHE A 673 -24.36 24.39 -14.52
C PHE A 673 -23.95 23.24 -15.45
N LEU A 674 -23.04 23.49 -16.40
CA LEU A 674 -22.57 22.47 -17.33
C LEU A 674 -21.79 21.35 -16.63
N LEU A 675 -20.86 21.70 -15.74
CA LEU A 675 -19.99 20.72 -15.08
C LEU A 675 -20.72 19.91 -14.00
N THR A 676 -21.62 20.51 -13.22
CA THR A 676 -22.43 19.74 -12.24
C THR A 676 -23.43 18.83 -12.96
N SER A 677 -23.95 19.25 -14.12
CA SER A 677 -24.80 18.39 -14.95
C SER A 677 -24.02 17.21 -15.52
N LEU A 678 -22.79 17.44 -16.01
CA LEU A 678 -21.88 16.37 -16.43
C LEU A 678 -21.53 15.44 -15.27
N TYR A 679 -21.28 16.00 -14.07
CA TYR A 679 -20.99 15.22 -12.87
C TYR A 679 -22.11 14.24 -12.52
N CYS A 680 -23.39 14.63 -12.71
CA CYS A 680 -24.53 13.75 -12.47
C CYS A 680 -24.50 12.45 -13.31
N LEU A 681 -23.96 12.48 -14.54
CA LEU A 681 -23.82 11.28 -15.37
C LEU A 681 -22.81 10.27 -14.81
N PHE A 682 -21.92 10.72 -13.92
CA PHE A 682 -20.91 9.89 -13.25
C PHE A 682 -21.29 9.44 -11.83
N CYS A 683 -22.42 9.92 -11.29
CA CYS A 683 -22.81 9.63 -9.90
C CYS A 683 -23.59 8.31 -9.81
N THR A 684 -23.47 7.62 -8.67
CA THR A 684 -24.26 6.42 -8.35
C THR A 684 -25.24 6.68 -7.21
N SER A 685 -25.05 7.76 -6.45
CA SER A 685 -25.79 8.04 -5.22
C SER A 685 -25.89 9.55 -4.93
N TYR A 686 -25.46 9.97 -3.74
CA TYR A 686 -25.60 11.30 -3.19
C TYR A 686 -24.56 12.32 -3.68
N GLU A 687 -23.55 11.90 -4.45
CA GLU A 687 -22.39 12.75 -4.75
C GLU A 687 -22.78 14.04 -5.48
N ALA A 688 -23.81 13.97 -6.36
CA ALA A 688 -24.32 15.13 -7.08
C ALA A 688 -24.90 16.20 -6.14
N VAL A 689 -25.66 15.77 -5.13
CA VAL A 689 -26.21 16.67 -4.09
C VAL A 689 -25.08 17.31 -3.31
N PHE A 690 -24.11 16.51 -2.86
CA PHE A 690 -22.99 16.98 -2.06
C PHE A 690 -22.16 18.03 -2.79
N ILE A 691 -21.71 17.76 -4.02
CA ILE A 691 -20.89 18.71 -4.80
C ILE A 691 -21.66 20.01 -5.08
N LEU A 692 -22.95 19.93 -5.42
CA LEU A 692 -23.76 21.11 -5.67
C LEU A 692 -23.91 22.01 -4.43
N LEU A 693 -24.17 21.40 -3.27
CA LEU A 693 -24.25 22.10 -1.99
C LEU A 693 -22.88 22.69 -1.60
N LEU A 694 -21.80 21.93 -1.79
CA LEU A 694 -20.44 22.35 -1.47
C LEU A 694 -20.03 23.61 -2.25
N ILE A 695 -20.28 23.64 -3.56
CA ILE A 695 -19.99 24.79 -4.41
C ILE A 695 -20.88 25.99 -4.04
N THR A 696 -22.15 25.76 -3.73
CA THR A 696 -23.08 26.83 -3.32
C THR A 696 -22.68 27.46 -1.99
N GLU A 697 -22.23 26.63 -1.05
CA GLU A 697 -21.71 27.07 0.25
C GLU A 697 -20.40 27.87 0.06
N LEU A 698 -19.46 27.38 -0.76
CA LEU A 698 -18.21 28.09 -1.08
C LEU A 698 -18.47 29.46 -1.71
N ILE A 699 -19.38 29.56 -2.67
CA ILE A 699 -19.75 30.84 -3.31
C ILE A 699 -20.27 31.82 -2.25
N SER A 700 -21.11 31.34 -1.33
CA SER A 700 -21.67 32.17 -0.25
C SER A 700 -20.55 32.70 0.67
N LEU A 701 -19.59 31.83 1.03
CA LEU A 701 -18.43 32.21 1.84
C LEU A 701 -17.53 33.26 1.14
N VAL A 702 -17.24 33.08 -0.16
CA VAL A 702 -16.37 33.99 -0.91
C VAL A 702 -17.06 35.34 -1.19
N GLU A 703 -18.37 35.36 -1.47
CA GLU A 703 -19.12 36.61 -1.65
C GLU A 703 -19.14 37.45 -0.36
N LEU A 704 -19.20 36.80 0.80
CA LEU A 704 -19.12 37.44 2.12
C LEU A 704 -17.74 38.07 2.37
N GLU A 705 -16.67 37.36 2.01
CA GLU A 705 -15.30 37.88 2.10
C GLU A 705 -15.05 39.07 1.18
N LYS A 706 -15.55 39.03 -0.06
CA LYS A 706 -15.45 40.15 -1.01
C LYS A 706 -16.03 41.43 -0.42
N PHE A 707 -17.17 41.32 0.26
CA PHE A 707 -17.82 42.45 0.89
C PHE A 707 -17.03 43.00 2.08
N ALA A 708 -16.49 42.13 2.94
CA ALA A 708 -15.66 42.54 4.07
C ALA A 708 -14.35 43.23 3.61
N PHE A 709 -13.72 42.72 2.54
CA PHE A 709 -12.53 43.32 1.95
C PHE A 709 -12.78 44.75 1.42
N ASN A 710 -13.94 44.97 0.78
CA ASN A 710 -14.31 46.29 0.27
C ASN A 710 -14.55 47.34 1.37
N LEU A 711 -14.83 46.91 2.62
CA LEU A 711 -15.17 47.79 3.74
C LEU A 711 -13.99 48.24 4.61
N GLY A 712 -12.82 47.59 4.52
CA GLY A 712 -11.64 48.04 5.23
C GLY A 712 -10.71 46.92 5.68
N SER A 713 -9.52 46.85 5.06
CA SER A 713 -8.31 46.24 5.61
C SER A 713 -7.18 46.40 4.57
N LYS A 714 -6.43 47.51 4.64
CA LYS A 714 -5.25 47.74 3.79
C LYS A 714 -3.92 47.44 4.51
N SER A 715 -3.94 46.97 5.76
CA SER A 715 -2.71 46.69 6.52
C SER A 715 -2.03 45.41 6.02
N SER A 716 -0.69 45.41 5.99
CA SER A 716 0.09 44.28 5.50
C SER A 716 -0.05 42.98 6.32
N PRO A 717 -0.21 42.98 7.66
CA PRO A 717 -0.41 41.74 8.43
C PRO A 717 -1.72 41.05 8.07
N ALA A 718 -2.81 41.81 7.93
CA ALA A 718 -4.13 41.28 7.59
C ALA A 718 -4.17 40.61 6.20
N GLN A 719 -3.34 41.06 5.25
CA GLN A 719 -3.21 40.41 3.94
C GLN A 719 -2.52 39.04 4.01
N LEU A 720 -1.58 38.81 4.94
CA LEU A 720 -0.94 37.49 5.10
C LEU A 720 -1.91 36.48 5.69
N THR A 721 -2.59 36.87 6.77
CA THR A 721 -3.61 36.05 7.42
C THR A 721 -4.70 35.67 6.42
N LEU A 722 -5.13 36.62 5.57
CA LEU A 722 -6.09 36.34 4.51
C LEU A 722 -5.53 35.41 3.43
N SER A 723 -4.23 35.49 3.09
CA SER A 723 -3.60 34.57 2.13
C SER A 723 -3.52 33.13 2.66
N PHE A 724 -3.11 32.95 3.92
CA PHE A 724 -3.14 31.65 4.59
C PHE A 724 -4.55 31.07 4.68
N ARG A 725 -5.54 31.93 4.95
CA ARG A 725 -6.93 31.53 5.01
C ARG A 725 -7.46 31.06 3.66
N TYR A 726 -7.17 31.77 2.56
CA TYR A 726 -7.52 31.29 1.21
C TYR A 726 -6.83 29.96 0.88
N ALA A 727 -5.56 29.80 1.26
CA ALA A 727 -4.85 28.54 1.08
C ALA A 727 -5.51 27.40 1.88
N PHE A 728 -5.89 27.65 3.12
CA PHE A 728 -6.62 26.68 3.95
C PHE A 728 -7.99 26.35 3.36
N VAL A 729 -8.76 27.33 2.89
CA VAL A 729 -10.05 27.11 2.19
C VAL A 729 -9.85 26.24 0.95
N MET A 730 -8.83 26.53 0.14
CA MET A 730 -8.52 25.71 -1.05
C MET A 730 -8.25 24.25 -0.68
N ILE A 731 -7.44 23.98 0.35
CA ILE A 731 -7.16 22.61 0.82
C ILE A 731 -8.39 21.96 1.43
N LEU A 732 -9.05 22.64 2.37
CA LEU A 732 -10.19 22.12 3.11
C LEU A 732 -11.31 21.71 2.14
N TYR A 733 -11.71 22.58 1.21
CA TYR A 733 -12.76 22.24 0.24
C TYR A 733 -12.32 21.18 -0.76
N THR A 734 -11.03 21.15 -1.12
CA THR A 734 -10.47 20.09 -1.96
C THR A 734 -10.60 18.73 -1.27
N PHE A 735 -10.06 18.58 -0.06
CA PHE A 735 -10.15 17.33 0.69
C PHE A 735 -11.59 17.00 1.09
N PHE A 736 -12.42 17.99 1.40
CA PHE A 736 -13.83 17.77 1.70
C PHE A 736 -14.60 17.28 0.47
N SER A 737 -14.32 17.82 -0.73
CA SER A 737 -14.91 17.33 -1.98
C SER A 737 -14.58 15.86 -2.23
N PHE A 738 -13.37 15.46 -1.86
CA PHE A 738 -12.93 14.08 -1.93
C PHE A 738 -13.59 13.24 -0.85
N PHE A 739 -13.24 13.42 0.42
CA PHE A 739 -13.71 12.58 1.52
C PHE A 739 -15.24 12.56 1.70
N GLY A 740 -15.93 13.64 1.30
CA GLY A 740 -17.38 13.69 1.29
C GLY A 740 -18.02 12.86 0.19
N THR A 741 -17.34 12.61 -0.94
CA THR A 741 -17.83 11.70 -2.01
C THR A 741 -17.25 10.29 -1.90
N GLY A 742 -16.00 10.11 -1.45
CA GLY A 742 -15.30 8.82 -1.35
C GLY A 742 -13.80 8.98 -1.09
N ASN A 743 -13.05 7.89 -0.90
CA ASN A 743 -11.61 7.98 -0.62
C ASN A 743 -10.78 8.14 -1.92
N ILE A 744 -9.84 9.08 -1.98
CA ILE A 744 -8.87 9.27 -3.09
C ILE A 744 -7.96 8.07 -3.26
N ALA A 745 -7.59 7.40 -2.16
CA ALA A 745 -6.62 6.31 -2.18
C ALA A 745 -7.13 5.06 -2.95
N SER A 746 -8.42 5.04 -3.33
CA SER A 746 -9.08 3.90 -3.96
C SER A 746 -9.17 4.03 -5.50
N ILE A 747 -8.28 4.80 -6.14
CA ILE A 747 -8.29 4.97 -7.61
C ILE A 747 -8.15 3.62 -8.36
N SER A 748 -7.62 2.59 -7.71
CA SER A 748 -7.52 1.22 -8.25
C SER A 748 -8.79 0.37 -8.08
N SER A 749 -9.76 0.79 -7.26
CA SER A 749 -10.94 -0.01 -6.88
C SER A 749 -12.27 0.59 -7.37
N PHE A 750 -12.28 1.28 -8.52
CA PHE A 750 -13.48 1.94 -9.03
C PHE A 750 -14.57 0.95 -9.46
N ASP A 751 -15.80 1.27 -9.07
CA ASP A 751 -17.01 0.59 -9.55
C ASP A 751 -17.30 0.99 -11.02
N PRO A 752 -17.33 0.03 -11.96
CA PRO A 752 -17.71 0.28 -13.36
C PRO A 752 -19.04 1.01 -13.53
N ASN A 753 -19.97 0.93 -12.56
CA ASN A 753 -21.26 1.61 -12.59
C ASN A 753 -21.17 3.14 -12.66
N ILE A 754 -20.02 3.72 -12.28
CA ILE A 754 -19.73 5.16 -12.38
C ILE A 754 -19.83 5.64 -13.84
N ILE A 755 -19.50 4.79 -14.80
CA ILE A 755 -19.47 5.15 -16.23
C ILE A 755 -20.61 4.52 -17.04
N ARG A 756 -21.65 4.02 -16.37
CA ARG A 756 -22.77 3.29 -17.01
C ARG A 756 -23.42 4.06 -18.15
N CYS A 757 -23.47 5.39 -18.08
CA CYS A 757 -24.05 6.22 -19.14
C CYS A 757 -23.20 6.25 -20.44
N PHE A 758 -21.94 5.80 -20.40
CA PHE A 758 -20.95 5.94 -21.46
C PHE A 758 -20.53 4.61 -22.10
N LEU A 759 -20.31 3.56 -21.29
CA LEU A 759 -19.89 2.25 -21.78
C LEU A 759 -20.68 1.14 -21.09
N THR A 760 -20.88 0.06 -21.83
CA THR A 760 -21.46 -1.21 -21.37
C THR A 760 -20.43 -2.34 -21.32
N THR A 761 -19.26 -2.15 -21.93
CA THR A 761 -18.15 -3.11 -21.96
C THR A 761 -16.98 -2.61 -21.10
N PHE A 762 -16.26 -3.55 -20.47
CA PHE A 762 -15.11 -3.21 -19.66
C PHE A 762 -13.95 -2.72 -20.54
N SER A 763 -13.61 -1.44 -20.43
CA SER A 763 -12.46 -0.82 -21.11
C SER A 763 -11.62 -0.03 -20.09
N PRO A 764 -10.55 -0.62 -19.54
CA PRO A 764 -9.86 -0.09 -18.37
C PRO A 764 -9.28 1.32 -18.61
N PHE A 765 -8.70 1.57 -19.79
CA PHE A 765 -8.11 2.88 -20.11
C PHE A 765 -9.17 3.98 -20.26
N VAL A 766 -10.30 3.69 -20.91
CA VAL A 766 -11.37 4.69 -21.09
C VAL A 766 -12.09 4.95 -19.77
N ILE A 767 -12.33 3.90 -18.97
CA ILE A 767 -12.86 4.03 -17.60
C ILE A 767 -11.96 4.94 -16.78
N MET A 768 -10.64 4.69 -16.77
CA MET A 768 -9.68 5.50 -16.03
C MET A 768 -9.73 6.98 -16.44
N ILE A 769 -9.79 7.29 -17.75
CA ILE A 769 -9.91 8.67 -18.24
C ILE A 769 -11.20 9.33 -17.74
N LEU A 770 -12.35 8.65 -17.85
CA LEU A 770 -13.64 9.19 -17.41
C LEU A 770 -13.69 9.41 -15.90
N VAL A 771 -13.08 8.52 -15.12
CA VAL A 771 -12.97 8.68 -13.68
C VAL A 771 -12.06 9.86 -13.31
N ILE A 772 -10.94 10.06 -14.02
CA ILE A 772 -10.12 11.27 -13.86
C ILE A 772 -10.96 12.52 -14.15
N VAL A 773 -11.81 12.51 -15.19
CA VAL A 773 -12.73 13.63 -15.47
C VAL A 773 -13.70 13.87 -14.29
N LYS A 774 -14.30 12.81 -13.70
CA LYS A 774 -15.15 12.92 -12.51
C LYS A 774 -14.41 13.62 -11.36
N LEU A 775 -13.17 13.20 -11.06
CA LEU A 775 -12.37 13.73 -9.95
C LEU A 775 -11.92 15.18 -10.17
N ILE A 776 -11.72 15.58 -11.43
CA ILE A 776 -11.29 16.93 -11.80
C ILE A 776 -12.41 17.97 -11.64
N ILE A 777 -13.68 17.59 -11.88
CA ILE A 777 -14.81 18.54 -11.89
C ILE A 777 -14.92 19.34 -10.57
N PRO A 778 -14.98 18.72 -9.38
CA PRO A 778 -15.05 19.46 -8.12
C PRO A 778 -13.88 20.43 -7.92
N LEU A 779 -12.65 20.01 -8.22
CA LEU A 779 -11.45 20.85 -8.09
C LEU A 779 -11.55 22.09 -8.97
N LEU A 780 -11.92 21.91 -10.23
CA LEU A 780 -12.07 23.01 -11.17
C LEU A 780 -13.16 23.98 -10.73
N LEU A 781 -14.28 23.50 -10.20
CA LEU A 781 -15.37 24.34 -9.70
C LEU A 781 -14.96 25.12 -8.44
N ILE A 782 -14.22 24.51 -7.51
CA ILE A 782 -13.70 25.18 -6.30
C ILE A 782 -12.77 26.33 -6.71
N MET A 783 -11.75 26.05 -7.54
CA MET A 783 -10.77 27.07 -7.96
C MET A 783 -11.43 28.20 -8.75
N SER A 784 -12.35 27.84 -9.63
CA SER A 784 -13.08 28.82 -10.43
C SER A 784 -13.95 29.74 -9.58
N SER A 785 -14.62 29.20 -8.57
CA SER A 785 -15.47 29.99 -7.68
C SER A 785 -14.64 30.99 -6.86
N ILE A 786 -13.50 30.56 -6.31
CA ILE A 786 -12.60 31.42 -5.53
C ILE A 786 -12.05 32.55 -6.40
N PHE A 787 -11.42 32.22 -7.53
CA PHE A 787 -10.72 33.22 -8.35
C PHE A 787 -11.65 34.11 -9.18
N ALA A 788 -12.86 33.65 -9.52
CA ALA A 788 -13.83 34.50 -10.22
C ALA A 788 -14.52 35.50 -9.30
N LEU A 789 -14.70 35.16 -8.03
CA LEU A 789 -15.48 35.97 -7.08
C LEU A 789 -14.61 36.84 -6.17
N SER A 790 -13.36 36.44 -5.87
CA SER A 790 -12.47 37.18 -4.97
C SER A 790 -11.41 38.00 -5.72
N PRO A 791 -11.50 39.34 -5.72
CA PRO A 791 -10.45 40.21 -6.26
C PRO A 791 -9.13 40.07 -5.48
N PHE A 792 -9.22 39.75 -4.18
CA PHE A 792 -8.04 39.51 -3.34
C PHE A 792 -7.26 38.29 -3.83
N ALA A 793 -7.94 37.19 -4.12
CA ALA A 793 -7.31 35.96 -4.59
C ALA A 793 -6.59 36.16 -5.93
N VAL A 794 -7.20 36.90 -6.85
CA VAL A 794 -6.57 37.27 -8.13
C VAL A 794 -5.33 38.14 -7.92
N SER A 795 -5.41 39.10 -6.99
CA SER A 795 -4.32 40.06 -6.74
C SER A 795 -3.15 39.48 -5.96
N ASN A 796 -3.39 38.46 -5.11
CA ASN A 796 -2.42 37.87 -4.18
C ASN A 796 -2.14 36.40 -4.47
N GLU A 797 -2.38 35.94 -5.70
CA GLU A 797 -2.19 34.56 -6.16
C GLU A 797 -0.86 33.95 -5.68
N LYS A 798 0.25 34.66 -5.92
CA LYS A 798 1.59 34.19 -5.51
C LYS A 798 1.66 33.91 -4.01
N ASN A 799 1.12 34.79 -3.17
CA ASN A 799 1.17 34.63 -1.72
C ASN A 799 0.29 33.46 -1.26
N ILE A 800 -0.89 33.30 -1.85
CA ILE A 800 -1.80 32.18 -1.57
C ILE A 800 -1.13 30.86 -1.93
N PHE A 801 -0.48 30.76 -3.09
CA PHE A 801 0.24 29.54 -3.47
C PHE A 801 1.42 29.21 -2.58
N ILE A 802 2.17 30.21 -2.12
CA ILE A 802 3.26 29.95 -1.17
C ILE A 802 2.69 29.45 0.16
N CYS A 803 1.61 30.06 0.68
CA CYS A 803 0.92 29.57 1.87
C CYS A 803 0.37 28.15 1.69
N LEU A 804 -0.20 27.85 0.52
CA LEU A 804 -0.71 26.52 0.16
C LEU A 804 0.41 25.49 0.18
N LEU A 805 1.53 25.81 -0.46
CA LEU A 805 2.71 24.95 -0.50
C LEU A 805 3.25 24.68 0.91
N MET A 806 3.34 25.72 1.75
CA MET A 806 3.78 25.56 3.14
C MET A 806 2.86 24.62 3.94
N LEU A 807 1.53 24.72 3.77
CA LEU A 807 0.58 23.82 4.43
C LEU A 807 0.77 22.37 3.95
N CYS A 808 0.88 22.17 2.63
CA CYS A 808 1.13 20.85 2.05
C CYS A 808 2.49 20.26 2.48
N ASP A 809 3.53 21.09 2.62
CA ASP A 809 4.86 20.66 3.07
C ASP A 809 4.85 20.22 4.54
N VAL A 810 4.12 20.92 5.42
CA VAL A 810 3.94 20.51 6.81
C VAL A 810 3.21 19.17 6.90
N MET A 811 2.12 19.00 6.12
CA MET A 811 1.40 17.72 6.05
C MET A 811 2.25 16.61 5.41
N GLY A 812 3.02 16.94 4.36
CA GLY A 812 3.93 16.03 3.68
C GLY A 812 5.05 15.54 4.58
N LEU A 813 5.58 16.42 5.45
CA LEU A 813 6.54 16.03 6.48
C LEU A 813 5.93 15.05 7.50
N ASN A 814 4.67 15.26 7.92
CA ASN A 814 3.96 14.28 8.75
C ASN A 814 3.85 12.92 8.03
N PHE A 815 3.38 12.92 6.77
CA PHE A 815 3.24 11.68 6.02
C PHE A 815 4.57 10.98 5.73
N LEU A 816 5.70 11.71 5.64
CA LEU A 816 7.03 11.11 5.52
C LEU A 816 7.28 10.11 6.65
N PHE A 817 6.96 10.49 7.91
CA PHE A 817 7.15 9.62 9.08
C PHE A 817 6.09 8.52 9.18
N LEU A 818 4.93 8.69 8.53
CA LEU A 818 3.81 7.75 8.55
C LEU A 818 3.84 6.72 7.39
N VAL A 819 4.85 6.77 6.51
CA VAL A 819 5.04 5.75 5.47
C VAL A 819 5.28 4.38 6.12
N LYS A 820 4.49 3.38 5.69
CA LYS A 820 4.63 1.99 6.09
C LYS A 820 5.35 1.18 5.02
N ASN A 821 6.27 0.30 5.43
CA ASN A 821 6.94 -0.68 4.57
C ASN A 821 6.65 -2.14 4.97
N GLN A 822 5.71 -2.33 5.90
CA GLN A 822 5.24 -3.62 6.39
C GLN A 822 3.72 -3.51 6.59
N GLY A 823 3.02 -4.64 6.56
CA GLY A 823 1.55 -4.71 6.57
C GLY A 823 0.99 -5.09 5.20
N SER A 824 -0.31 -4.90 5.02
CA SER A 824 -0.98 -5.29 3.76
C SER A 824 -0.53 -4.43 2.59
N TRP A 825 -0.63 -4.94 1.36
CA TRP A 825 -0.38 -4.14 0.16
C TRP A 825 -1.27 -2.89 0.12
N LEU A 826 -2.51 -2.98 0.63
CA LEU A 826 -3.41 -1.84 0.75
C LEU A 826 -2.88 -0.80 1.74
N GLU A 827 -2.44 -1.21 2.93
CA GLU A 827 -1.88 -0.27 3.93
C GLU A 827 -0.59 0.40 3.43
N ILE A 828 0.31 -0.38 2.85
CA ILE A 828 1.57 0.13 2.27
C ILE A 828 1.23 1.11 1.15
N GLY A 829 0.40 0.71 0.18
CA GLY A 829 -0.03 1.53 -0.95
C GLY A 829 -0.77 2.80 -0.53
N SER A 830 -1.61 2.72 0.50
CA SER A 830 -2.31 3.86 1.09
C SER A 830 -1.34 4.86 1.73
N SER A 831 -0.37 4.38 2.52
CA SER A 831 0.64 5.25 3.14
C SER A 831 1.52 5.99 2.11
N ILE A 832 1.90 5.30 1.02
CA ILE A 832 2.59 5.92 -0.12
C ILE A 832 1.68 6.96 -0.77
N SER A 833 0.42 6.59 -1.04
CA SER A 833 -0.55 7.48 -1.68
C SER A 833 -0.77 8.75 -0.86
N HIS A 834 -0.88 8.68 0.46
CA HIS A 834 -1.01 9.85 1.32
C HIS A 834 0.16 10.83 1.16
N PHE A 835 1.39 10.32 1.17
CA PHE A 835 2.57 11.14 0.94
C PHE A 835 2.57 11.73 -0.48
N VAL A 836 2.31 10.90 -1.50
CA VAL A 836 2.28 11.33 -2.91
C VAL A 836 1.23 12.41 -3.13
N ILE A 837 0.00 12.22 -2.65
CA ILE A 837 -1.09 13.19 -2.76
C ILE A 837 -0.64 14.53 -2.19
N MET A 838 0.00 14.58 -1.01
CA MET A 838 0.46 15.85 -0.45
C MET A 838 1.53 16.53 -1.31
N GLN A 839 2.50 15.76 -1.82
CA GLN A 839 3.56 16.32 -2.67
C GLN A 839 3.02 16.90 -3.99
N VAL A 840 1.98 16.30 -4.58
CA VAL A 840 1.45 16.75 -5.87
C VAL A 840 0.29 17.74 -5.75
N THR A 841 -0.39 17.81 -4.60
CA THR A 841 -1.59 18.65 -4.39
C THR A 841 -1.33 20.09 -4.81
N THR A 842 -0.24 20.70 -4.37
CA THR A 842 0.04 22.11 -4.72
C THR A 842 0.18 22.32 -6.22
N VAL A 843 0.84 21.40 -6.93
CA VAL A 843 1.02 21.48 -8.38
C VAL A 843 -0.33 21.33 -9.10
N ILE A 844 -1.13 20.35 -8.66
CA ILE A 844 -2.47 20.10 -9.21
C ILE A 844 -3.37 21.33 -9.01
N LEU A 845 -3.43 21.87 -7.80
CA LEU A 845 -4.25 23.04 -7.52
C LEU A 845 -3.77 24.28 -8.27
N ALA A 846 -2.46 24.47 -8.44
CA ALA A 846 -1.91 25.53 -9.27
C ALA A 846 -2.33 25.40 -10.74
N LEU A 847 -2.22 24.20 -11.32
CA LEU A 847 -2.71 23.93 -12.68
C LEU A 847 -4.20 24.26 -12.81
N PHE A 848 -5.02 23.91 -11.82
CA PHE A 848 -6.45 24.22 -11.83
C PHE A 848 -6.75 25.71 -11.73
N VAL A 849 -5.98 26.49 -10.98
CA VAL A 849 -6.14 27.95 -10.96
C VAL A 849 -5.80 28.57 -12.31
N TYR A 850 -4.70 28.15 -12.95
CA TYR A 850 -4.36 28.62 -14.30
C TYR A 850 -5.45 28.25 -15.30
N LEU A 851 -5.97 27.02 -15.22
CA LEU A 851 -7.08 26.56 -16.04
C LEU A 851 -8.35 27.39 -15.78
N SER A 852 -8.75 27.61 -14.52
CA SER A 852 -9.87 28.48 -14.15
C SER A 852 -9.76 29.87 -14.72
N LYS A 853 -8.57 30.50 -14.63
CA LYS A 853 -8.31 31.84 -15.19
C LYS A 853 -8.42 31.85 -16.71
N TYR A 854 -7.88 30.83 -17.37
CA TYR A 854 -7.95 30.69 -18.81
C TYR A 854 -9.40 30.51 -19.30
N LEU A 855 -10.15 29.61 -18.67
CA LEU A 855 -11.54 29.30 -19.01
C LEU A 855 -12.45 30.51 -18.76
N LEU A 856 -12.28 31.19 -17.63
CA LEU A 856 -13.12 32.33 -17.25
C LEU A 856 -12.61 33.69 -17.75
N LYS A 857 -11.53 33.76 -18.54
CA LYS A 857 -10.81 35.01 -18.91
C LYS A 857 -10.80 36.02 -17.77
N ILE A 858 -10.31 35.60 -16.62
CA ILE A 858 -10.14 36.50 -15.48
C ILE A 858 -9.08 37.53 -15.91
N PRO A 859 -9.33 38.85 -15.81
CA PRO A 859 -8.38 39.85 -16.26
C PRO A 859 -7.00 39.60 -15.66
N LYS A 860 -5.97 39.51 -16.50
CA LYS A 860 -4.59 39.57 -16.02
C LYS A 860 -4.38 40.97 -15.47
N ARG A 861 -3.69 41.07 -14.33
CA ARG A 861 -3.21 42.36 -13.83
C ARG A 861 -2.32 42.97 -14.91
N ASN A 862 -2.58 44.22 -15.32
CA ASN A 862 -1.58 45.01 -16.04
C ASN A 862 -0.40 45.17 -15.07
N GLU A 863 0.74 44.57 -15.40
CA GLU A 863 2.01 44.82 -14.73
C GLU A 863 2.47 46.22 -15.13
N ASN A 864 1.97 47.23 -14.42
CA ASN A 864 2.60 48.55 -14.32
C ASN A 864 3.23 48.69 -12.95
#